data_AF-A0A2T6D2Y6-F1
#
_entry.id   AF-A0A2T6D2Y6-F1
#
_cell.length_a   1.000
_cell.length_b   1.000
_cell.length_c   1.000
_cell.angle_alpha   90.00
_cell.angle_beta   90.00
_cell.angle_gamma   90.00
#
_symmetry.space_group_name_H-M   'P 1'
#
loop_
_entity.id
_entity.type
_entity.pdbx_description
1 polymer ?
#
loop_
_entity_poly.entity_id
_entity_poly.type
_entity_poly.pdbx_seq_one_letter_code
_entity_poly.pdbx_strand_id
1 'polypeptide(L)'
;MAAPAKKPMVVLRRGGTTPHPPMNTIRLLSLCLLAGGALNAATYYCDPATGDMANPGTSASPWSTLEAVFAANKTFVAGDIINLRTGHHGSPSIKGINSGDVTIQAESGHTPTVRKITASYNAASHWVISGLTVSPETAGVSEGGRYVYFLPGCHYMTVKNCLIYSASNITGWTATDWASKAGAGIVSYADHTVILDNTLRNVGGGIALLRTSSATVQASDSQVSGNLIENFCGDAMVGCSDNSIFDYNTVKNCYHSGGSTHRDGFQSWSLGEDNVAGNGVVTGVTLRGNIFISQTDPDQPLSTEDGGTMHGIGCFDGMYDNWVVENNLVVNGNDYGISFVGARNCRIVNNTVLVNPLKRATTPFPYSKIYLSAHKAGGPYANVYSSDNIIRNNLAAEINQWHVTNTTLDHNIVTSSYDTGYFVNYSGFNFYTVAGSPLIDAGSATLAPAVDIDGFPRPQGAGFDIGAYEFVNLLFSDSFEAYTTGANIGGQPVGTTAWAANGTGAGGTATISAAQAYNDGGTQSLYLLQTAMGVRPRATVNLIAGGFITSPLTKGSVFFAACEDPNNGAGSNFFTVNIGTVNLSRSTQGGVGKFTLSVNGGKSTGIGFTGAGYTYTPGVWNMFEVDFDNTAKTASLYINGALAGTVSDTLADFSLSSITLGLYSSGSTNDKVYFDALEVAP
;
A
#
# COMPACT_ATOMS: atom_id res chain seq x y z
N MET A 1 13.03 7.68 -54.22
CA MET A 1 12.81 6.60 -55.22
C MET A 1 11.39 6.07 -55.04
N ALA A 2 10.72 5.63 -56.10
CA ALA A 2 9.28 5.41 -56.10
C ALA A 2 8.86 3.99 -55.65
N ALA A 3 7.67 3.92 -55.04
CA ALA A 3 6.86 2.70 -54.93
C ALA A 3 5.93 2.55 -56.18
N PRO A 4 4.86 1.74 -56.16
CA PRO A 4 4.84 0.27 -56.19
C PRO A 4 4.09 -0.29 -57.43
N ALA A 5 4.09 -1.61 -57.63
CA ALA A 5 3.29 -2.29 -58.67
C ALA A 5 1.87 -2.67 -58.20
N LYS A 6 0.93 -2.84 -59.14
CA LYS A 6 -0.55 -2.83 -58.92
C LYS A 6 -1.30 -3.90 -59.74
N LYS A 7 -2.46 -4.34 -59.20
CA LYS A 7 -3.69 -4.79 -59.92
C LYS A 7 -3.63 -6.11 -60.74
N PRO A 8 -4.75 -6.64 -61.29
CA PRO A 8 -6.21 -6.26 -61.21
C PRO A 8 -7.07 -7.36 -60.53
N MET A 9 -8.38 -7.27 -60.18
CA MET A 9 -9.61 -6.61 -60.66
C MET A 9 -10.33 -7.29 -61.86
N VAL A 10 -11.52 -7.88 -61.63
CA VAL A 10 -12.40 -8.52 -62.64
C VAL A 10 -13.84 -8.02 -62.51
N VAL A 11 -14.64 -8.11 -63.59
CA VAL A 11 -15.82 -7.27 -63.89
C VAL A 11 -17.13 -8.07 -64.06
N LEU A 12 -18.22 -7.48 -63.55
CA LEU A 12 -19.67 -7.61 -63.87
C LEU A 12 -20.18 -8.63 -64.91
N ARG A 13 -21.34 -9.24 -64.61
CA ARG A 13 -22.47 -9.44 -65.55
C ARG A 13 -23.85 -9.25 -64.85
N ARG A 14 -24.90 -9.01 -65.64
CA ARG A 14 -26.22 -8.45 -65.23
C ARG A 14 -27.38 -9.06 -66.04
N GLY A 15 -28.59 -9.14 -65.47
CA GLY A 15 -29.88 -9.46 -66.13
C GLY A 15 -30.20 -10.96 -66.25
N GLY A 16 -31.44 -11.46 -66.12
CA GLY A 16 -32.77 -10.89 -65.76
C GLY A 16 -33.68 -12.05 -65.30
N THR A 17 -35.03 -12.03 -65.24
CA THR A 17 -36.13 -11.07 -65.52
C THR A 17 -37.38 -11.49 -64.70
N THR A 18 -38.40 -10.63 -64.55
CA THR A 18 -39.70 -10.96 -63.90
C THR A 18 -40.77 -11.40 -64.93
N PRO A 19 -41.87 -12.09 -64.54
CA PRO A 19 -43.05 -11.40 -63.99
C PRO A 19 -43.79 -12.12 -62.82
N HIS A 20 -44.63 -11.37 -62.10
CA HIS A 20 -45.52 -11.87 -61.02
C HIS A 20 -46.85 -12.44 -61.55
N PRO A 21 -47.58 -13.18 -60.70
CA PRO A 21 -48.97 -12.82 -60.41
C PRO A 21 -49.23 -12.58 -58.90
N PRO A 22 -50.31 -11.86 -58.52
CA PRO A 22 -50.59 -11.48 -57.13
C PRO A 22 -51.62 -12.40 -56.46
N MET A 23 -51.58 -12.50 -55.12
CA MET A 23 -52.80 -12.51 -54.30
C MET A 23 -52.51 -12.23 -52.81
N ASN A 24 -53.47 -11.54 -52.18
CA ASN A 24 -53.37 -11.04 -50.80
C ASN A 24 -53.41 -12.16 -49.76
N THR A 25 -52.54 -12.07 -48.75
CA THR A 25 -52.91 -12.41 -47.37
C THR A 25 -52.28 -11.43 -46.40
N ILE A 26 -53.12 -10.70 -45.67
CA ILE A 26 -52.71 -9.83 -44.58
C ILE A 26 -52.38 -10.71 -43.36
N ARG A 27 -51.16 -10.59 -42.83
CA ARG A 27 -50.87 -10.88 -41.43
C ARG A 27 -50.03 -9.75 -40.85
N LEU A 28 -50.46 -9.25 -39.68
CA LEU A 28 -49.75 -8.23 -38.92
C LEU A 28 -48.32 -8.70 -38.63
N LEU A 29 -47.33 -7.93 -39.07
CA LEU A 29 -46.04 -7.90 -38.38
C LEU A 29 -46.22 -7.00 -37.15
N SER A 30 -46.29 -7.60 -35.97
CA SER A 30 -46.03 -6.86 -34.73
C SER A 30 -44.57 -6.43 -34.74
N LEU A 31 -44.32 -5.18 -35.10
CA LEU A 31 -43.00 -4.56 -35.05
C LEU A 31 -42.63 -4.33 -33.57
N CYS A 32 -42.16 -5.38 -32.90
CA CYS A 32 -41.53 -5.25 -31.59
C CYS A 32 -40.25 -4.44 -31.78
N LEU A 33 -40.33 -3.12 -31.52
CA LEU A 33 -39.15 -2.34 -31.17
C LEU A 33 -38.59 -2.96 -29.89
N LEU A 34 -37.57 -3.82 -30.04
CA LEU A 34 -36.61 -4.08 -28.99
C LEU A 34 -35.85 -2.77 -28.78
N ALA A 35 -36.39 -1.93 -27.90
CA ALA A 35 -35.64 -0.85 -27.28
C ALA A 35 -34.51 -1.51 -26.48
N GLY A 36 -33.35 -1.69 -27.14
CA GLY A 36 -32.10 -2.02 -26.48
C GLY A 36 -31.67 -0.83 -25.63
N GLY A 37 -32.34 -0.66 -24.48
CA GLY A 37 -31.85 0.21 -23.44
C GLY A 37 -30.47 -0.28 -23.02
N ALA A 38 -29.50 0.62 -22.97
CA ALA A 38 -28.28 0.33 -22.24
C ALA A 38 -28.69 -0.06 -20.81
N LEU A 39 -28.32 -1.26 -20.37
CA LEU A 39 -28.50 -1.66 -18.99
C LEU A 39 -27.60 -0.74 -18.16
N ASN A 40 -28.20 0.23 -17.50
CA ASN A 40 -27.50 1.04 -16.51
C ASN A 40 -27.07 0.13 -15.36
N ALA A 41 -25.84 0.33 -14.88
CA ALA A 41 -25.33 -0.28 -13.67
C ALA A 41 -26.35 -0.17 -12.52
N ALA A 42 -26.66 -1.30 -11.89
CA ALA A 42 -27.61 -1.41 -10.81
C ALA A 42 -26.91 -1.51 -9.44
N THR A 43 -27.54 -0.95 -8.41
CA THR A 43 -27.09 -1.10 -7.02
C THR A 43 -28.01 -2.06 -6.28
N TYR A 44 -27.45 -3.19 -5.87
CA TYR A 44 -28.07 -4.22 -5.05
C TYR A 44 -27.62 -4.12 -3.59
N TYR A 45 -28.42 -4.67 -2.68
CA TYR A 45 -28.19 -4.64 -1.24
C TYR A 45 -28.39 -6.05 -0.66
N CYS A 46 -27.47 -6.47 0.21
CA CYS A 46 -27.59 -7.67 1.02
C CYS A 46 -27.63 -7.29 2.50
N ASP A 47 -28.56 -7.85 3.25
CA ASP A 47 -28.78 -7.61 4.67
C ASP A 47 -29.06 -8.96 5.36
N PRO A 48 -28.12 -9.50 6.15
CA PRO A 48 -28.27 -10.81 6.77
C PRO A 48 -29.26 -10.81 7.95
N ALA A 49 -29.67 -9.63 8.44
CA ALA A 49 -30.60 -9.48 9.55
C ALA A 49 -32.06 -9.30 9.08
N THR A 50 -32.29 -8.66 7.92
CA THR A 50 -33.65 -8.32 7.44
C THR A 50 -33.96 -8.73 5.99
N GLY A 51 -32.96 -9.18 5.21
CA GLY A 51 -33.12 -9.50 3.80
C GLY A 51 -33.67 -10.89 3.50
N ASP A 52 -34.21 -11.06 2.30
CA ASP A 52 -34.79 -12.31 1.78
C ASP A 52 -34.40 -12.48 0.29
N MET A 53 -34.09 -13.69 -0.16
CA MET A 53 -33.73 -13.94 -1.56
C MET A 53 -34.91 -13.80 -2.55
N ALA A 54 -36.15 -13.80 -2.04
CA ALA A 54 -37.36 -13.46 -2.79
C ALA A 54 -37.47 -11.96 -3.09
N ASN A 55 -36.73 -11.10 -2.37
CA ASN A 55 -36.75 -9.66 -2.58
C ASN A 55 -36.05 -9.26 -3.90
N PRO A 56 -36.34 -8.06 -4.45
CA PRO A 56 -35.66 -7.54 -5.64
C PRO A 56 -34.18 -7.16 -5.41
N GLY A 57 -33.72 -7.10 -4.15
CA GLY A 57 -32.34 -6.71 -3.82
C GLY A 57 -32.13 -5.20 -3.71
N THR A 58 -33.20 -4.40 -3.56
CA THR A 58 -33.11 -2.95 -3.40
C THR A 58 -32.81 -2.57 -1.95
N SER A 59 -32.37 -1.33 -1.68
CA SER A 59 -32.05 -0.86 -0.31
C SER A 59 -33.21 -1.04 0.70
N ALA A 60 -34.46 -0.89 0.23
CA ALA A 60 -35.68 -1.07 1.03
C ALA A 60 -36.20 -2.52 1.07
N SER A 61 -35.65 -3.41 0.24
CA SER A 61 -35.99 -4.84 0.19
C SER A 61 -34.75 -5.62 -0.25
N PRO A 62 -33.76 -5.76 0.65
CA PRO A 62 -32.46 -6.36 0.33
C PRO A 62 -32.56 -7.88 0.20
N TRP A 63 -31.59 -8.48 -0.50
CA TRP A 63 -31.32 -9.91 -0.43
C TRP A 63 -30.75 -10.28 0.95
N SER A 64 -30.72 -11.57 1.31
CA SER A 64 -30.22 -12.00 2.61
C SER A 64 -28.68 -11.97 2.68
N THR A 65 -28.01 -13.10 2.43
CA THR A 65 -26.54 -13.21 2.50
C THR A 65 -25.90 -13.20 1.11
N LEU A 66 -24.61 -12.83 1.03
CA LEU A 66 -23.86 -12.89 -0.23
C LEU A 66 -23.68 -14.34 -0.69
N GLU A 67 -23.52 -15.27 0.24
CA GLU A 67 -23.55 -16.70 -0.04
C GLU A 67 -24.87 -17.13 -0.70
N ALA A 68 -26.02 -16.64 -0.21
CA ALA A 68 -27.33 -16.94 -0.81
C ALA A 68 -27.51 -16.31 -2.20
N VAL A 69 -26.93 -15.13 -2.46
CA VAL A 69 -26.89 -14.51 -3.80
C VAL A 69 -26.20 -15.42 -4.82
N PHE A 70 -25.03 -15.96 -4.49
CA PHE A 70 -24.32 -16.89 -5.37
C PHE A 70 -24.95 -18.29 -5.42
N ALA A 71 -25.53 -18.78 -4.32
CA ALA A 71 -26.28 -20.04 -4.32
C ALA A 71 -27.54 -19.98 -5.20
N ALA A 72 -28.20 -18.80 -5.26
CA ALA A 72 -29.33 -18.54 -6.15
C ALA A 72 -28.92 -18.26 -7.61
N ASN A 73 -27.62 -18.26 -7.94
CA ASN A 73 -27.06 -17.93 -9.25
C ASN A 73 -27.59 -16.59 -9.81
N LYS A 74 -27.64 -15.54 -8.98
CA LYS A 74 -27.93 -14.18 -9.46
C LYS A 74 -26.86 -13.77 -10.49
N THR A 75 -27.29 -13.12 -11.57
CA THR A 75 -26.44 -12.64 -12.67
C THR A 75 -26.32 -11.13 -12.62
N PHE A 76 -25.17 -10.60 -13.02
CA PHE A 76 -24.81 -9.18 -12.95
C PHE A 76 -24.27 -8.70 -14.29
N VAL A 77 -24.22 -7.39 -14.49
CA VAL A 77 -23.60 -6.73 -15.65
C VAL A 77 -22.51 -5.76 -15.20
N ALA A 78 -21.59 -5.44 -16.12
CA ALA A 78 -20.48 -4.54 -15.82
C ALA A 78 -20.96 -3.20 -15.23
N GLY A 79 -20.35 -2.79 -14.12
CA GLY A 79 -20.71 -1.61 -13.35
C GLY A 79 -21.66 -1.87 -12.17
N ASP A 80 -22.29 -3.05 -12.07
CA ASP A 80 -23.17 -3.38 -10.95
C ASP A 80 -22.43 -3.35 -9.60
N ILE A 81 -23.14 -2.90 -8.55
CA ILE A 81 -22.64 -2.81 -7.18
C ILE A 81 -23.54 -3.63 -6.26
N ILE A 82 -22.93 -4.45 -5.40
CA ILE A 82 -23.58 -5.24 -4.35
C ILE A 82 -23.08 -4.70 -3.01
N ASN A 83 -23.88 -3.83 -2.39
CA ASN A 83 -23.64 -3.28 -1.06
C ASN A 83 -24.01 -4.32 0.01
N LEU A 84 -23.10 -4.56 0.96
CA LEU A 84 -23.30 -5.47 2.08
C LEU A 84 -23.47 -4.68 3.38
N ARG A 85 -24.54 -4.97 4.12
CA ARG A 85 -24.79 -4.42 5.45
C ARG A 85 -24.08 -5.19 6.56
N THR A 86 -24.13 -4.66 7.76
CA THR A 86 -23.50 -5.27 8.95
C THR A 86 -24.10 -6.66 9.23
N GLY A 87 -23.23 -7.64 9.45
CA GLY A 87 -23.59 -9.00 9.84
C GLY A 87 -22.78 -10.06 9.09
N HIS A 88 -23.19 -11.33 9.18
CA HIS A 88 -22.47 -12.44 8.57
C HIS A 88 -23.09 -12.89 7.24
N HIS A 89 -22.31 -12.83 6.17
CA HIS A 89 -22.75 -13.14 4.80
C HIS A 89 -22.37 -14.55 4.31
N GLY A 90 -21.88 -15.42 5.20
CA GLY A 90 -21.57 -16.83 4.92
C GLY A 90 -20.18 -17.05 4.35
N SER A 91 -20.02 -18.10 3.53
CA SER A 91 -18.79 -18.45 2.81
C SER A 91 -18.99 -18.36 1.28
N PRO A 92 -19.18 -17.16 0.70
CA PRO A 92 -19.59 -16.98 -0.70
C PRO A 92 -18.63 -17.62 -1.72
N SER A 93 -19.23 -18.40 -2.62
CA SER A 93 -18.57 -18.97 -3.79
C SER A 93 -18.90 -18.14 -5.03
N ILE A 94 -18.05 -17.14 -5.34
CA ILE A 94 -18.19 -16.22 -6.47
C ILE A 94 -18.17 -16.99 -7.80
N LYS A 95 -19.14 -16.64 -8.66
CA LYS A 95 -19.36 -17.15 -10.02
C LYS A 95 -19.95 -16.04 -10.89
N GLY A 96 -19.62 -16.06 -12.17
CA GLY A 96 -20.02 -15.07 -13.18
C GLY A 96 -18.81 -14.57 -13.95
N ILE A 97 -18.85 -14.67 -15.27
CA ILE A 97 -17.85 -14.08 -16.17
C ILE A 97 -18.47 -12.79 -16.68
N ASN A 98 -18.09 -11.66 -16.08
CA ASN A 98 -18.64 -10.35 -16.43
C ASN A 98 -17.81 -9.72 -17.56
N SER A 99 -18.40 -8.79 -18.31
CA SER A 99 -17.71 -8.06 -19.40
C SER A 99 -16.95 -6.82 -18.92
N GLY A 100 -16.73 -6.71 -17.61
CA GLY A 100 -16.26 -5.54 -16.88
C GLY A 100 -16.76 -5.60 -15.44
N ASP A 101 -16.16 -4.80 -14.57
CA ASP A 101 -16.16 -5.05 -13.12
C ASP A 101 -17.55 -5.02 -12.48
N VAL A 102 -17.82 -6.02 -11.63
CA VAL A 102 -18.93 -6.03 -10.67
C VAL A 102 -18.36 -5.92 -9.26
N THR A 103 -18.85 -4.96 -8.48
CA THR A 103 -18.29 -4.61 -7.18
C THR A 103 -19.10 -5.17 -6.02
N ILE A 104 -18.49 -6.02 -5.21
CA ILE A 104 -18.98 -6.44 -3.89
C ILE A 104 -18.30 -5.54 -2.86
N GLN A 105 -19.06 -4.78 -2.08
CA GLN A 105 -18.48 -3.86 -1.11
C GLN A 105 -19.30 -3.71 0.18
N ALA A 106 -18.66 -3.25 1.26
CA ALA A 106 -19.39 -2.74 2.41
C ALA A 106 -20.24 -1.52 2.04
N GLU A 107 -21.48 -1.46 2.52
CA GLU A 107 -22.27 -0.22 2.51
C GLU A 107 -21.61 0.80 3.46
N SER A 108 -21.66 2.10 3.13
CA SER A 108 -21.04 3.14 3.96
C SER A 108 -21.57 3.11 5.40
N GLY A 109 -20.68 2.97 6.37
CA GLY A 109 -21.03 2.86 7.81
C GLY A 109 -21.39 1.44 8.27
N HIS A 110 -21.33 0.44 7.39
CA HIS A 110 -21.56 -0.97 7.71
C HIS A 110 -20.28 -1.79 7.78
N THR A 111 -20.36 -2.90 8.52
CA THR A 111 -19.24 -3.82 8.80
C THR A 111 -19.62 -5.26 8.44
N PRO A 112 -19.69 -5.60 7.13
CA PRO A 112 -20.00 -6.95 6.69
C PRO A 112 -18.86 -7.92 6.99
N THR A 113 -19.22 -9.12 7.42
CA THR A 113 -18.29 -10.23 7.69
C THR A 113 -18.60 -11.43 6.79
N VAL A 114 -17.57 -12.16 6.40
CA VAL A 114 -17.66 -13.47 5.73
C VAL A 114 -16.63 -14.42 6.34
N ARG A 115 -16.93 -15.72 6.34
CA ARG A 115 -15.97 -16.71 6.84
C ARG A 115 -14.82 -16.91 5.87
N LYS A 116 -15.13 -17.13 4.59
CA LYS A 116 -14.19 -17.36 3.48
C LYS A 116 -14.82 -16.88 2.17
N ILE A 117 -14.00 -16.45 1.21
CA ILE A 117 -14.40 -16.13 -0.16
C ILE A 117 -13.69 -17.10 -1.10
N THR A 118 -14.41 -17.65 -2.08
CA THR A 118 -13.81 -18.51 -3.10
C THR A 118 -14.36 -18.17 -4.48
N ALA A 119 -13.51 -18.00 -5.50
CA ALA A 119 -13.93 -17.87 -6.88
C ALA A 119 -13.76 -19.23 -7.59
N SER A 120 -14.82 -19.71 -8.25
CA SER A 120 -14.86 -21.06 -8.84
C SER A 120 -14.02 -21.19 -10.10
N TYR A 121 -13.35 -22.34 -10.27
CA TYR A 121 -12.51 -22.69 -11.44
C TYR A 121 -13.20 -22.41 -12.78
N ASN A 122 -12.51 -21.70 -13.69
CA ASN A 122 -13.03 -21.26 -15.00
C ASN A 122 -14.39 -20.53 -14.97
N ALA A 123 -14.79 -19.93 -13.84
CA ALA A 123 -16.16 -19.46 -13.64
C ALA A 123 -16.30 -18.06 -13.01
N ALA A 124 -15.20 -17.31 -12.83
CA ALA A 124 -15.24 -15.94 -12.33
C ALA A 124 -14.33 -15.01 -13.15
N SER A 125 -14.86 -13.90 -13.63
CA SER A 125 -14.08 -12.83 -14.24
C SER A 125 -14.68 -11.46 -13.93
N HIS A 126 -13.82 -10.45 -13.75
CA HIS A 126 -14.20 -9.06 -13.47
C HIS A 126 -15.05 -8.92 -12.19
N TRP A 127 -14.41 -9.20 -11.05
CA TRP A 127 -15.01 -9.06 -9.72
C TRP A 127 -14.12 -8.22 -8.82
N VAL A 128 -14.71 -7.23 -8.16
CA VAL A 128 -14.05 -6.39 -7.15
C VAL A 128 -14.64 -6.72 -5.78
N ILE A 129 -13.79 -7.02 -4.80
CA ILE A 129 -14.17 -7.25 -3.41
C ILE A 129 -13.53 -6.12 -2.59
N SER A 130 -14.34 -5.33 -1.88
CA SER A 130 -13.87 -4.09 -1.23
C SER A 130 -14.41 -3.88 0.19
N GLY A 131 -13.53 -3.75 1.18
CA GLY A 131 -13.95 -3.32 2.54
C GLY A 131 -14.62 -4.41 3.39
N LEU A 132 -14.37 -5.69 3.12
CA LEU A 132 -14.96 -6.82 3.86
C LEU A 132 -14.05 -7.26 5.01
N THR A 133 -14.65 -7.77 6.08
CA THR A 133 -13.92 -8.58 7.08
C THR A 133 -14.04 -10.07 6.72
N VAL A 134 -12.90 -10.75 6.51
CA VAL A 134 -12.83 -12.16 6.15
C VAL A 134 -12.13 -12.94 7.26
N SER A 135 -12.88 -13.75 8.02
CA SER A 135 -12.29 -14.58 9.08
C SER A 135 -13.20 -15.74 9.50
N PRO A 136 -12.66 -16.95 9.76
CA PRO A 136 -13.40 -18.05 10.37
C PRO A 136 -13.97 -17.69 11.76
N GLU A 137 -13.32 -16.78 12.49
CA GLU A 137 -13.79 -16.31 13.80
C GLU A 137 -15.18 -15.65 13.71
N THR A 138 -15.49 -14.98 12.59
CA THR A 138 -16.80 -14.34 12.35
C THR A 138 -17.96 -15.34 12.25
N ALA A 139 -17.65 -16.63 12.06
CA ALA A 139 -18.60 -17.75 12.11
C ALA A 139 -18.46 -18.59 13.40
N GLY A 140 -17.71 -18.11 14.40
CA GLY A 140 -17.51 -18.80 15.68
C GLY A 140 -16.62 -20.06 15.59
N VAL A 141 -15.80 -20.19 14.55
CA VAL A 141 -14.90 -21.35 14.35
C VAL A 141 -13.43 -20.93 14.27
N SER A 142 -12.53 -21.83 14.65
CA SER A 142 -11.08 -21.64 14.55
C SER A 142 -10.51 -22.72 13.64
N GLU A 143 -10.04 -22.31 12.46
CA GLU A 143 -9.57 -23.21 11.40
C GLU A 143 -8.61 -22.49 10.45
N GLY A 144 -7.61 -23.22 9.96
CA GLY A 144 -6.76 -22.77 8.86
C GLY A 144 -7.45 -22.85 7.48
N GLY A 145 -6.64 -23.06 6.44
CA GLY A 145 -7.10 -23.12 5.05
C GLY A 145 -6.71 -21.85 4.27
N ARG A 146 -7.59 -21.38 3.39
CA ARG A 146 -7.42 -20.15 2.60
C ARG A 146 -8.64 -19.25 2.82
N TYR A 147 -8.44 -17.96 3.10
CA TYR A 147 -9.53 -17.05 3.45
C TYR A 147 -10.12 -16.35 2.22
N VAL A 148 -9.29 -15.91 1.28
CA VAL A 148 -9.69 -15.54 -0.08
C VAL A 148 -8.95 -16.46 -1.05
N TYR A 149 -9.69 -17.19 -1.87
CA TYR A 149 -9.12 -18.18 -2.79
C TYR A 149 -9.68 -18.08 -4.20
N PHE A 150 -8.85 -17.66 -5.15
CA PHE A 150 -9.21 -17.67 -6.57
C PHE A 150 -8.62 -18.91 -7.23
N LEU A 151 -9.49 -19.83 -7.65
CA LEU A 151 -9.07 -21.06 -8.31
C LEU A 151 -8.50 -20.76 -9.71
N PRO A 152 -7.71 -21.69 -10.28
CA PRO A 152 -7.14 -21.51 -11.61
C PRO A 152 -8.21 -21.19 -12.67
N GLY A 153 -7.87 -20.27 -13.59
CA GLY A 153 -8.76 -19.83 -14.67
C GLY A 153 -9.89 -18.88 -14.24
N CYS A 154 -9.78 -18.26 -13.06
CA CYS A 154 -10.41 -16.97 -12.86
C CYS A 154 -9.53 -15.86 -13.50
N HIS A 155 -10.10 -14.69 -13.78
CA HIS A 155 -9.41 -13.57 -14.44
C HIS A 155 -9.87 -12.23 -13.87
N TYR A 156 -9.05 -11.17 -13.91
CA TYR A 156 -9.46 -9.80 -13.52
C TYR A 156 -10.14 -9.74 -12.14
N MET A 157 -9.46 -10.26 -11.12
CA MET A 157 -9.99 -10.38 -9.76
C MET A 157 -9.35 -9.34 -8.83
N THR A 158 -10.16 -8.45 -8.24
CA THR A 158 -9.67 -7.43 -7.30
C THR A 158 -10.07 -7.71 -5.85
N VAL A 159 -9.13 -7.58 -4.92
CA VAL A 159 -9.37 -7.59 -3.46
C VAL A 159 -8.75 -6.33 -2.87
N LYS A 160 -9.55 -5.46 -2.26
CA LYS A 160 -9.03 -4.22 -1.67
C LYS A 160 -9.64 -3.82 -0.34
N ASN A 161 -8.87 -3.09 0.47
CA ASN A 161 -9.33 -2.54 1.76
C ASN A 161 -9.94 -3.59 2.72
N CYS A 162 -9.62 -4.87 2.57
CA CYS A 162 -10.20 -5.93 3.39
C CYS A 162 -9.37 -6.19 4.65
N LEU A 163 -10.05 -6.56 5.74
CA LEU A 163 -9.43 -7.08 6.96
C LEU A 163 -9.54 -8.61 6.95
N ILE A 164 -8.40 -9.31 6.93
CA ILE A 164 -8.35 -10.77 6.75
C ILE A 164 -7.54 -11.38 7.89
N TYR A 165 -8.09 -12.31 8.67
CA TYR A 165 -7.39 -12.81 9.85
C TYR A 165 -7.87 -14.19 10.35
N SER A 166 -7.01 -14.95 11.05
CA SER A 166 -7.40 -16.25 11.63
C SER A 166 -8.12 -16.16 12.97
N ALA A 167 -7.60 -15.33 13.87
CA ALA A 167 -8.23 -14.96 15.15
C ALA A 167 -7.87 -13.52 15.53
N SER A 168 -8.76 -12.83 16.24
CA SER A 168 -8.55 -11.47 16.74
C SER A 168 -7.54 -11.43 17.89
N ASN A 169 -7.42 -12.53 18.64
CA ASN A 169 -6.51 -12.67 19.76
C ASN A 169 -5.68 -13.97 19.66
N ILE A 170 -4.36 -13.81 19.64
CA ILE A 170 -3.36 -14.89 19.59
C ILE A 170 -2.64 -15.11 20.94
N THR A 171 -3.08 -14.45 22.01
CA THR A 171 -2.46 -14.57 23.34
C THR A 171 -2.48 -16.03 23.81
N GLY A 172 -1.29 -16.56 24.12
CA GLY A 172 -1.13 -17.95 24.54
C GLY A 172 -1.16 -18.99 23.41
N TRP A 173 -1.18 -18.59 22.14
CA TRP A 173 -0.99 -19.52 21.02
C TRP A 173 0.39 -20.19 21.11
N THR A 174 0.40 -21.52 21.08
CA THR A 174 1.59 -22.34 20.92
C THR A 174 1.99 -22.45 19.45
N ALA A 175 3.18 -23.00 19.17
CA ALA A 175 3.58 -23.31 17.80
C ALA A 175 2.54 -24.23 17.09
N THR A 176 2.02 -25.23 17.81
CA THR A 176 0.96 -26.12 17.30
C THR A 176 -0.34 -25.36 16.96
N ASP A 177 -0.68 -24.32 17.72
CA ASP A 177 -1.84 -23.47 17.42
C ASP A 177 -1.62 -22.72 16.11
N TRP A 178 -0.43 -22.11 15.93
CA TRP A 178 -0.06 -21.48 14.66
C TRP A 178 -0.13 -22.46 13.48
N ALA A 179 0.44 -23.66 13.57
CA ALA A 179 0.37 -24.65 12.48
C ALA A 179 -1.03 -25.19 12.16
N SER A 180 -1.97 -25.17 13.11
CA SER A 180 -3.30 -25.80 12.94
C SER A 180 -4.47 -24.82 12.76
N LYS A 181 -4.35 -23.61 13.32
CA LYS A 181 -5.40 -22.58 13.32
C LYS A 181 -5.12 -21.43 12.35
N ALA A 182 -3.86 -21.14 12.06
CA ALA A 182 -3.51 -20.04 11.18
C ALA A 182 -3.71 -20.46 9.71
N GLY A 183 -4.54 -19.70 8.98
CA GLY A 183 -4.85 -19.94 7.57
C GLY A 183 -4.21 -18.90 6.66
N ALA A 184 -4.00 -19.27 5.38
CA ALA A 184 -3.49 -18.35 4.39
C ALA A 184 -4.52 -17.25 4.07
N GLY A 185 -4.06 -16.00 3.98
CA GLY A 185 -4.89 -14.83 3.72
C GLY A 185 -5.50 -14.84 2.32
N ILE A 186 -4.71 -14.45 1.31
CA ILE A 186 -5.15 -14.37 -0.09
C ILE A 186 -4.28 -15.32 -0.93
N VAL A 187 -4.92 -16.20 -1.70
CA VAL A 187 -4.25 -17.11 -2.64
C VAL A 187 -4.94 -17.01 -3.99
N SER A 188 -4.20 -16.62 -5.02
CA SER A 188 -4.70 -16.49 -6.39
C SER A 188 -3.94 -17.36 -7.38
N TYR A 189 -4.69 -18.01 -8.27
CA TYR A 189 -4.20 -18.57 -9.53
C TYR A 189 -4.77 -17.80 -10.75
N ALA A 190 -5.37 -16.63 -10.52
CA ALA A 190 -6.08 -15.84 -11.51
C ALA A 190 -5.18 -14.78 -12.11
N ASP A 191 -5.11 -14.68 -13.45
CA ASP A 191 -4.38 -13.58 -14.10
C ASP A 191 -5.09 -12.23 -13.89
N HIS A 192 -4.33 -11.14 -14.07
CA HIS A 192 -4.79 -9.78 -13.83
C HIS A 192 -5.43 -9.59 -12.44
N THR A 193 -4.88 -10.28 -11.43
CA THR A 193 -5.28 -10.13 -10.02
C THR A 193 -4.75 -8.80 -9.48
N VAL A 194 -5.58 -8.07 -8.73
CA VAL A 194 -5.22 -6.78 -8.11
C VAL A 194 -5.52 -6.84 -6.61
N ILE A 195 -4.50 -6.79 -5.77
CA ILE A 195 -4.62 -6.93 -4.31
C ILE A 195 -4.05 -5.67 -3.65
N LEU A 196 -4.94 -4.78 -3.17
CA LEU A 196 -4.57 -3.43 -2.75
C LEU A 196 -5.00 -3.11 -1.30
N ASP A 197 -4.12 -2.51 -0.51
CA ASP A 197 -4.48 -1.87 0.77
C ASP A 197 -5.19 -2.80 1.78
N ASN A 198 -4.93 -4.11 1.71
CA ASN A 198 -5.52 -5.08 2.63
C ASN A 198 -4.69 -5.23 3.90
N THR A 199 -5.36 -5.48 5.03
CA THR A 199 -4.71 -5.82 6.30
C THR A 199 -4.91 -7.29 6.59
N LEU A 200 -3.82 -8.06 6.55
CA LEU A 200 -3.76 -9.46 6.92
C LEU A 200 -3.14 -9.59 8.32
N ARG A 201 -3.84 -10.21 9.26
CA ARG A 201 -3.37 -10.40 10.64
C ARG A 201 -3.44 -11.84 11.12
N ASN A 202 -2.43 -12.26 11.89
CA ASN A 202 -2.44 -13.54 12.60
C ASN A 202 -2.66 -14.73 11.64
N VAL A 203 -1.94 -14.75 10.51
CA VAL A 203 -2.18 -15.66 9.36
C VAL A 203 -1.15 -16.78 9.23
N GLY A 204 -1.53 -17.88 8.59
CA GLY A 204 -0.62 -18.98 8.26
C GLY A 204 0.38 -18.56 7.18
N GLY A 205 -0.10 -17.95 6.12
CA GLY A 205 0.69 -17.25 5.11
C GLY A 205 -0.09 -16.03 4.62
N GLY A 206 0.56 -15.04 4.04
CA GLY A 206 -0.09 -13.78 3.69
C GLY A 206 -0.76 -13.81 2.32
N ILE A 207 -0.04 -13.35 1.28
CA ILE A 207 -0.54 -13.17 -0.09
C ILE A 207 0.27 -14.02 -1.06
N ALA A 208 -0.38 -14.91 -1.80
CA ALA A 208 0.28 -15.79 -2.77
C ALA A 208 -0.32 -15.65 -4.19
N LEU A 209 0.51 -15.20 -5.14
CA LEU A 209 0.26 -15.34 -6.57
C LEU A 209 0.95 -16.62 -7.06
N LEU A 210 0.13 -17.64 -7.31
CA LEU A 210 0.57 -18.98 -7.69
C LEU A 210 0.37 -19.25 -9.17
N ARG A 211 1.17 -20.17 -9.70
CA ARG A 211 1.06 -20.71 -11.05
C ARG A 211 0.67 -22.19 -11.00
N THR A 212 0.03 -22.67 -12.07
CA THR A 212 0.01 -24.12 -12.36
C THR A 212 1.17 -24.45 -13.32
N SER A 213 1.38 -25.74 -13.63
CA SER A 213 2.31 -26.13 -14.70
C SER A 213 1.82 -25.76 -16.12
N SER A 214 0.58 -25.29 -16.26
CA SER A 214 0.06 -24.79 -17.53
C SER A 214 0.29 -23.28 -17.63
N ALA A 215 1.10 -22.87 -18.61
CA ALA A 215 1.38 -21.46 -18.89
C ALA A 215 0.13 -20.62 -19.20
N THR A 216 -0.99 -21.25 -19.58
CA THR A 216 -2.28 -20.58 -19.84
C THR A 216 -3.15 -20.46 -18.59
N VAL A 217 -2.70 -20.93 -17.41
CA VAL A 217 -3.49 -20.93 -16.18
C VAL A 217 -2.59 -20.61 -14.97
N GLN A 218 -2.29 -19.33 -14.79
CA GLN A 218 -1.41 -18.81 -13.75
C GLN A 218 -1.77 -17.36 -13.39
N ALA A 219 -1.37 -16.89 -12.21
CA ALA A 219 -1.69 -15.53 -11.74
C ALA A 219 -0.81 -14.41 -12.34
N SER A 220 -0.54 -14.43 -13.65
CA SER A 220 0.35 -13.46 -14.30
C SER A 220 -0.25 -12.06 -14.38
N ASP A 221 0.61 -11.09 -14.73
CA ASP A 221 0.21 -9.72 -15.07
C ASP A 221 -0.62 -9.05 -13.95
N SER A 222 -0.26 -9.36 -12.70
CA SER A 222 -1.02 -9.06 -11.49
C SER A 222 -0.28 -8.06 -10.58
N GLN A 223 -1.01 -7.37 -9.70
CA GLN A 223 -0.46 -6.40 -8.75
C GLN A 223 -0.83 -6.73 -7.30
N VAL A 224 0.14 -6.59 -6.40
CA VAL A 224 -0.01 -6.66 -4.94
C VAL A 224 0.60 -5.38 -4.36
N SER A 225 -0.22 -4.42 -3.96
CA SER A 225 0.25 -3.09 -3.53
C SER A 225 -0.29 -2.64 -2.17
N GLY A 226 0.52 -1.93 -1.37
CA GLY A 226 0.06 -1.25 -0.16
C GLY A 226 -0.48 -2.15 0.96
N ASN A 227 -0.29 -3.47 0.89
CA ASN A 227 -0.87 -4.40 1.86
C ASN A 227 -0.02 -4.47 3.14
N LEU A 228 -0.68 -4.59 4.29
CA LEU A 228 -0.06 -4.93 5.57
C LEU A 228 -0.24 -6.42 5.86
N ILE A 229 0.85 -7.14 6.13
CA ILE A 229 0.86 -8.52 6.58
C ILE A 229 1.59 -8.57 7.92
N GLU A 230 0.83 -8.76 9.00
CA GLU A 230 1.30 -8.64 10.38
C GLU A 230 0.99 -9.93 11.15
N ASN A 231 1.98 -10.46 11.87
CA ASN A 231 1.88 -11.69 12.65
C ASN A 231 1.57 -12.92 11.76
N PHE A 232 2.60 -13.56 11.22
CA PHE A 232 2.47 -14.70 10.30
C PHE A 232 3.42 -15.86 10.64
N CYS A 233 3.11 -17.10 10.25
CA CYS A 233 3.92 -18.28 10.67
C CYS A 233 4.41 -19.22 9.55
N GLY A 234 4.22 -18.82 8.30
CA GLY A 234 4.70 -19.45 7.07
C GLY A 234 5.30 -18.37 6.18
N ASP A 235 5.08 -18.43 4.88
CA ASP A 235 5.57 -17.41 3.95
C ASP A 235 4.60 -16.23 3.87
N ALA A 236 5.12 -15.00 4.01
CA ALA A 236 4.29 -13.80 4.06
C ALA A 236 3.79 -13.42 2.66
N MET A 237 4.68 -13.35 1.67
CA MET A 237 4.32 -13.20 0.27
C MET A 237 4.90 -14.32 -0.58
N VAL A 238 4.18 -14.70 -1.64
CA VAL A 238 4.66 -15.66 -2.65
C VAL A 238 4.39 -15.10 -4.04
N GLY A 239 5.42 -14.98 -4.87
CA GLY A 239 5.32 -14.51 -6.25
C GLY A 239 5.90 -15.49 -7.25
N CYS A 240 5.09 -16.46 -7.67
CA CYS A 240 5.46 -17.45 -8.70
C CYS A 240 4.83 -17.15 -10.07
N SER A 241 4.28 -15.95 -10.23
CA SER A 241 3.58 -15.45 -11.42
C SER A 241 4.45 -14.55 -12.29
N ASP A 242 4.38 -14.72 -13.60
CA ASP A 242 5.12 -13.88 -14.56
C ASP A 242 4.53 -12.46 -14.66
N ASN A 243 5.38 -11.46 -14.93
CA ASN A 243 5.06 -10.04 -15.13
C ASN A 243 4.34 -9.31 -13.96
N SER A 244 4.32 -9.90 -12.76
CA SER A 244 3.57 -9.34 -11.63
C SER A 244 4.37 -8.32 -10.81
N ILE A 245 3.67 -7.37 -10.21
CA ILE A 245 4.23 -6.29 -9.38
C ILE A 245 3.84 -6.54 -7.91
N PHE A 246 4.82 -6.46 -7.02
CA PHE A 246 4.64 -6.40 -5.57
C PHE A 246 5.29 -5.10 -5.10
N ASP A 247 4.49 -4.10 -4.74
CA ASP A 247 5.01 -2.78 -4.39
C ASP A 247 4.43 -2.17 -3.11
N TYR A 248 5.28 -1.51 -2.32
CA TYR A 248 4.89 -0.79 -1.09
C TYR A 248 4.11 -1.62 -0.06
N ASN A 249 4.33 -2.94 -0.02
CA ASN A 249 3.73 -3.81 1.01
C ASN A 249 4.61 -3.84 2.27
N THR A 250 3.97 -3.91 3.44
CA THR A 250 4.65 -4.07 4.73
C THR A 250 4.40 -5.47 5.29
N VAL A 251 5.48 -6.23 5.50
CA VAL A 251 5.49 -7.56 6.13
C VAL A 251 6.24 -7.46 7.45
N LYS A 252 5.58 -7.83 8.57
CA LYS A 252 6.26 -7.86 9.87
C LYS A 252 5.77 -8.92 10.85
N ASN A 253 6.65 -9.25 11.79
CA ASN A 253 6.42 -10.14 12.95
C ASN A 253 6.12 -11.59 12.54
N CYS A 254 7.19 -12.38 12.40
CA CYS A 254 7.11 -13.79 12.05
C CYS A 254 7.15 -14.68 13.30
N TYR A 255 6.34 -15.74 13.31
CA TYR A 255 6.13 -16.65 14.43
C TYR A 255 6.50 -18.09 14.07
N HIS A 256 7.11 -18.81 15.00
CA HIS A 256 7.31 -20.25 14.87
C HIS A 256 5.98 -21.02 14.95
N SER A 257 5.75 -21.85 13.93
CA SER A 257 4.62 -22.79 13.78
C SER A 257 4.97 -24.24 14.13
N GLY A 258 6.25 -24.55 14.32
CA GLY A 258 6.72 -25.94 14.41
C GLY A 258 6.69 -26.66 13.05
N GLY A 259 7.51 -27.70 12.91
CA GLY A 259 7.65 -28.43 11.64
C GLY A 259 8.61 -27.77 10.65
N SER A 260 8.26 -26.61 10.08
CA SER A 260 9.12 -25.94 9.07
C SER A 260 10.38 -25.31 9.68
N THR A 261 11.52 -25.51 9.02
CA THR A 261 12.83 -24.95 9.37
C THR A 261 13.07 -23.54 8.79
N HIS A 262 12.33 -23.11 7.77
CA HIS A 262 12.37 -21.73 7.27
C HIS A 262 10.97 -21.18 6.95
N ARG A 263 10.94 -19.85 6.81
CA ARG A 263 9.82 -18.98 6.43
C ARG A 263 10.41 -17.83 5.61
N ASP A 264 9.69 -17.31 4.65
CA ASP A 264 10.18 -16.24 3.79
C ASP A 264 9.27 -15.00 3.87
N GLY A 265 9.86 -13.80 3.94
CA GLY A 265 9.11 -12.55 3.81
C GLY A 265 8.49 -12.43 2.42
N PHE A 266 9.26 -12.79 1.40
CA PHE A 266 8.79 -13.06 0.04
C PHE A 266 9.46 -14.34 -0.49
N GLN A 267 8.68 -15.32 -0.93
CA GLN A 267 9.18 -16.54 -1.56
C GLN A 267 8.88 -16.55 -3.07
N SER A 268 9.76 -17.15 -3.87
CA SER A 268 9.45 -17.51 -5.26
C SER A 268 10.18 -18.77 -5.70
N TRP A 269 9.47 -19.64 -6.42
CA TRP A 269 10.00 -20.81 -7.11
C TRP A 269 9.37 -20.92 -8.51
N SER A 270 10.03 -21.63 -9.43
CA SER A 270 9.48 -21.89 -10.75
C SER A 270 8.88 -23.29 -10.85
N LEU A 271 7.89 -23.48 -11.74
CA LEU A 271 7.37 -24.81 -12.11
C LEU A 271 7.61 -25.05 -13.60
N GLY A 272 8.10 -26.23 -13.95
CA GLY A 272 8.09 -26.71 -15.34
C GLY A 272 6.69 -27.18 -15.77
N GLU A 273 6.53 -27.51 -17.06
CA GLU A 273 5.31 -28.15 -17.59
C GLU A 273 4.99 -29.49 -16.91
N ASP A 274 6.04 -30.14 -16.37
CA ASP A 274 5.99 -31.36 -15.56
C ASP A 274 5.52 -31.14 -14.11
N ASN A 275 5.21 -29.89 -13.73
CA ASN A 275 4.82 -29.47 -12.39
C ASN A 275 5.91 -29.70 -11.31
N VAL A 276 7.19 -29.73 -11.70
CA VAL A 276 8.33 -29.89 -10.80
C VAL A 276 8.97 -28.54 -10.47
N ALA A 277 9.26 -28.30 -9.18
CA ALA A 277 9.90 -27.09 -8.69
C ALA A 277 11.37 -26.98 -9.11
N GLY A 278 11.73 -25.89 -9.79
CA GLY A 278 13.04 -25.66 -10.40
C GLY A 278 13.15 -26.04 -11.88
N ASN A 279 12.07 -26.54 -12.49
CA ASN A 279 12.08 -26.95 -13.90
C ASN A 279 11.53 -25.88 -14.86
N GLY A 280 11.18 -24.68 -14.38
CA GLY A 280 10.66 -23.57 -15.18
C GLY A 280 11.41 -22.25 -15.00
N VAL A 281 10.77 -21.16 -15.44
CA VAL A 281 11.25 -19.77 -15.27
C VAL A 281 10.11 -18.94 -14.69
N VAL A 282 10.38 -18.05 -13.73
CA VAL A 282 9.49 -16.92 -13.40
C VAL A 282 10.11 -15.64 -13.96
N THR A 283 9.37 -14.87 -14.76
CA THR A 283 9.93 -13.73 -15.50
C THR A 283 9.23 -12.40 -15.20
N GLY A 284 9.95 -11.28 -15.31
CA GLY A 284 9.36 -9.94 -15.34
C GLY A 284 8.77 -9.42 -14.02
N VAL A 285 9.03 -10.08 -12.89
CA VAL A 285 8.47 -9.65 -11.59
C VAL A 285 9.18 -8.39 -11.09
N THR A 286 8.40 -7.46 -10.53
CA THR A 286 8.91 -6.26 -9.85
C THR A 286 8.60 -6.31 -8.37
N LEU A 287 9.64 -6.22 -7.53
CA LEU A 287 9.57 -5.98 -6.09
C LEU A 287 10.06 -4.55 -5.82
N ARG A 288 9.15 -3.61 -5.52
CA ARG A 288 9.49 -2.19 -5.28
C ARG A 288 9.05 -1.69 -3.91
N GLY A 289 9.93 -1.05 -3.15
CA GLY A 289 9.51 -0.27 -1.98
C GLY A 289 8.88 -1.09 -0.85
N ASN A 290 9.04 -2.42 -0.84
CA ASN A 290 8.44 -3.27 0.19
C ASN A 290 9.30 -3.26 1.46
N ILE A 291 8.64 -3.38 2.62
CA ILE A 291 9.26 -3.47 3.94
C ILE A 291 9.08 -4.89 4.46
N PHE A 292 10.17 -5.58 4.79
CA PHE A 292 10.17 -6.91 5.40
C PHE A 292 10.96 -6.86 6.72
N ILE A 293 10.28 -6.91 7.86
CA ILE A 293 10.92 -6.89 9.19
C ILE A 293 10.53 -8.14 9.97
N SER A 294 11.48 -9.03 10.26
CA SER A 294 11.16 -10.33 10.86
C SER A 294 10.51 -10.25 12.24
N GLN A 295 10.84 -9.23 13.03
CA GLN A 295 10.31 -8.99 14.36
C GLN A 295 10.55 -7.52 14.76
N THR A 296 9.54 -6.84 15.30
CA THR A 296 9.67 -5.47 15.86
C THR A 296 9.51 -5.42 17.38
N ASP A 297 8.83 -6.41 17.98
CA ASP A 297 8.58 -6.49 19.42
C ASP A 297 9.65 -7.37 20.09
N PRO A 298 10.48 -6.87 21.04
CA PRO A 298 11.48 -7.69 21.74
C PRO A 298 10.88 -8.86 22.53
N ASP A 299 9.66 -8.71 23.04
CA ASP A 299 8.97 -9.69 23.88
C ASP A 299 8.08 -10.67 23.09
N GLN A 300 8.13 -10.61 21.74
CA GLN A 300 7.32 -11.46 20.86
C GLN A 300 7.52 -12.96 21.17
N PRO A 301 6.47 -13.70 21.57
CA PRO A 301 6.59 -15.14 21.81
C PRO A 301 6.80 -15.88 20.48
N LEU A 302 7.48 -17.04 20.55
CA LEU A 302 7.78 -17.88 19.38
C LEU A 302 8.60 -17.16 18.27
N SER A 303 9.33 -16.11 18.65
CA SER A 303 10.30 -15.36 17.84
C SER A 303 11.04 -16.22 16.80
N THR A 304 11.11 -15.76 15.54
CA THR A 304 11.98 -16.37 14.51
C THR A 304 13.43 -15.92 14.58
N GLU A 305 13.74 -14.93 15.42
CA GLU A 305 15.12 -14.51 15.71
C GLU A 305 15.86 -15.56 16.56
N ASP A 306 15.14 -16.43 17.28
CA ASP A 306 15.70 -17.65 17.84
C ASP A 306 16.07 -18.63 16.71
N GLY A 307 17.36 -18.64 16.35
CA GLY A 307 17.89 -19.51 15.29
C GLY A 307 17.76 -18.92 13.87
N GLY A 308 17.18 -17.72 13.74
CA GLY A 308 17.09 -16.99 12.48
C GLY A 308 16.35 -17.76 11.41
N THR A 309 15.08 -18.13 11.63
CA THR A 309 14.32 -19.00 10.72
C THR A 309 13.50 -18.25 9.66
N MET A 310 13.58 -16.91 9.60
CA MET A 310 12.97 -16.10 8.55
C MET A 310 14.00 -15.53 7.57
N HIS A 311 13.90 -15.92 6.29
CA HIS A 311 14.53 -15.22 5.17
C HIS A 311 13.78 -13.92 4.83
N GLY A 312 14.46 -12.97 4.20
CA GLY A 312 13.82 -11.80 3.59
C GLY A 312 13.12 -12.14 2.28
N ILE A 313 13.78 -11.82 1.16
CA ILE A 313 13.36 -12.16 -0.20
C ILE A 313 14.12 -13.42 -0.64
N GLY A 314 13.44 -14.58 -0.63
CA GLY A 314 13.98 -15.90 -0.95
C GLY A 314 13.49 -16.42 -2.31
N CYS A 315 14.31 -16.27 -3.35
CA CYS A 315 14.08 -16.83 -4.67
C CYS A 315 14.94 -18.10 -4.85
N PHE A 316 14.36 -19.24 -4.45
CA PHE A 316 14.96 -20.57 -4.47
C PHE A 316 14.14 -21.54 -5.33
N ASP A 317 14.78 -22.55 -5.92
CA ASP A 317 14.12 -23.54 -6.77
C ASP A 317 13.43 -22.94 -8.01
N GLY A 318 14.14 -22.06 -8.74
CA GLY A 318 13.72 -21.60 -10.05
C GLY A 318 14.76 -20.81 -10.82
N MET A 319 14.53 -20.64 -12.12
CA MET A 319 15.17 -19.58 -12.88
C MET A 319 14.33 -18.31 -12.75
N TYR A 320 14.97 -17.17 -12.52
CA TYR A 320 14.34 -15.85 -12.38
C TYR A 320 14.90 -14.95 -13.47
N ASP A 321 14.06 -14.44 -14.36
CA ASP A 321 14.53 -13.75 -15.56
C ASP A 321 13.94 -12.34 -15.68
N ASN A 322 14.77 -11.32 -15.94
CA ASN A 322 14.33 -9.93 -16.09
C ASN A 322 13.54 -9.41 -14.87
N TRP A 323 13.98 -9.75 -13.65
CA TRP A 323 13.38 -9.23 -12.42
C TRP A 323 13.88 -7.84 -12.05
N VAL A 324 13.01 -7.09 -11.38
CA VAL A 324 13.33 -5.81 -10.74
C VAL A 324 13.18 -5.98 -9.23
N VAL A 325 14.21 -5.63 -8.46
CA VAL A 325 14.18 -5.61 -6.99
C VAL A 325 14.79 -4.28 -6.56
N GLU A 326 13.95 -3.29 -6.23
CA GLU A 326 14.39 -1.92 -5.96
C GLU A 326 13.70 -1.22 -4.77
N ASN A 327 14.41 -0.33 -4.07
CA ASN A 327 13.91 0.41 -2.90
C ASN A 327 13.35 -0.47 -1.76
N ASN A 328 13.65 -1.77 -1.68
CA ASN A 328 13.11 -2.61 -0.60
C ASN A 328 13.95 -2.47 0.68
N LEU A 329 13.28 -2.42 1.82
CA LEU A 329 13.88 -2.56 3.16
C LEU A 329 13.70 -4.01 3.63
N VAL A 330 14.79 -4.69 3.92
CA VAL A 330 14.80 -6.06 4.46
C VAL A 330 15.58 -6.08 5.76
N VAL A 331 14.96 -6.53 6.85
CA VAL A 331 15.52 -6.54 8.20
C VAL A 331 15.23 -7.89 8.85
N ASN A 332 16.21 -8.80 8.89
CA ASN A 332 15.99 -10.17 9.38
C ASN A 332 17.20 -10.78 10.11
N GLY A 333 16.94 -11.83 10.90
CA GLY A 333 17.97 -12.57 11.65
C GLY A 333 18.75 -13.62 10.87
N ASN A 334 18.29 -13.98 9.66
CA ASN A 334 18.90 -14.99 8.80
C ASN A 334 19.84 -14.37 7.76
N ASP A 335 20.86 -15.13 7.38
CA ASP A 335 21.77 -14.81 6.27
C ASP A 335 21.04 -14.42 4.98
N TYR A 336 19.97 -15.10 4.58
CA TYR A 336 19.28 -14.84 3.31
C TYR A 336 18.37 -13.60 3.39
N GLY A 337 18.97 -12.42 3.18
CA GLY A 337 18.30 -11.13 3.09
C GLY A 337 17.61 -10.94 1.73
N ILE A 338 18.38 -10.85 0.65
CA ILE A 338 17.85 -10.89 -0.74
C ILE A 338 18.61 -11.95 -1.50
N SER A 339 17.97 -13.05 -1.85
CA SER A 339 18.63 -14.25 -2.36
C SER A 339 18.01 -14.75 -3.66
N PHE A 340 18.84 -14.97 -4.67
CA PHE A 340 18.44 -15.49 -5.98
C PHE A 340 19.35 -16.64 -6.42
N VAL A 341 18.76 -17.82 -6.61
CA VAL A 341 19.47 -19.04 -7.00
C VAL A 341 19.05 -19.44 -8.42
N GLY A 342 19.53 -18.67 -9.41
CA GLY A 342 19.14 -18.79 -10.83
C GLY A 342 18.72 -17.48 -11.50
N ALA A 343 19.25 -16.33 -11.09
CA ALA A 343 18.91 -15.00 -11.65
C ALA A 343 19.58 -14.72 -13.00
N ARG A 344 18.79 -14.23 -13.96
CA ARG A 344 19.26 -13.76 -15.26
C ARG A 344 18.66 -12.40 -15.59
N ASN A 345 19.46 -11.48 -16.12
CA ASN A 345 19.00 -10.14 -16.53
C ASN A 345 18.31 -9.34 -15.39
N CYS A 346 18.51 -9.70 -14.11
CA CYS A 346 17.84 -9.08 -12.97
C CYS A 346 18.57 -7.81 -12.52
N ARG A 347 17.82 -6.80 -12.08
CA ARG A 347 18.35 -5.62 -11.40
C ARG A 347 17.97 -5.62 -9.92
N ILE A 348 18.97 -5.61 -9.04
CA ILE A 348 18.85 -5.50 -7.59
C ILE A 348 19.50 -4.16 -7.22
N VAL A 349 18.69 -3.11 -7.07
CA VAL A 349 19.17 -1.72 -7.04
C VAL A 349 18.56 -0.92 -5.88
N ASN A 350 19.36 -0.14 -5.15
CA ASN A 350 18.85 0.74 -4.09
C ASN A 350 18.05 0.00 -2.98
N ASN A 351 18.45 -1.20 -2.58
CA ASN A 351 17.83 -1.91 -1.44
C ASN A 351 18.64 -1.71 -0.15
N THR A 352 17.96 -1.66 1.00
CA THR A 352 18.58 -1.65 2.33
C THR A 352 18.36 -3.01 2.98
N VAL A 353 19.44 -3.79 3.15
CA VAL A 353 19.41 -5.17 3.67
C VAL A 353 20.19 -5.23 4.98
N LEU A 354 19.48 -5.37 6.09
CA LEU A 354 20.01 -5.25 7.43
C LEU A 354 19.81 -6.53 8.23
N VAL A 355 20.69 -6.70 9.21
CA VAL A 355 20.44 -7.64 10.30
C VAL A 355 19.31 -7.07 11.15
N ASN A 356 18.46 -7.91 11.75
CA ASN A 356 17.47 -7.42 12.71
C ASN A 356 18.16 -6.99 14.02
N PRO A 357 17.89 -5.79 14.57
CA PRO A 357 18.42 -5.36 15.87
C PRO A 357 18.10 -6.31 17.03
N LEU A 358 17.00 -7.05 16.95
CA LEU A 358 16.55 -8.02 17.95
C LEU A 358 17.13 -9.44 17.77
N LYS A 359 17.99 -9.64 16.78
CA LYS A 359 18.66 -10.92 16.51
C LYS A 359 19.41 -11.43 17.73
N ARG A 360 19.15 -12.68 18.12
CA ARG A 360 19.74 -13.26 19.33
C ARG A 360 21.15 -13.80 19.06
N ALA A 361 22.05 -13.65 20.04
CA ALA A 361 23.45 -14.08 19.94
C ALA A 361 23.66 -15.60 19.72
N THR A 362 22.63 -16.42 19.94
CA THR A 362 22.59 -17.86 19.67
C THR A 362 22.29 -18.20 18.20
N THR A 363 22.00 -17.21 17.36
CA THR A 363 21.68 -17.39 15.94
C THR A 363 22.92 -17.81 15.15
N PRO A 364 22.88 -18.91 14.36
CA PRO A 364 24.07 -19.44 13.70
C PRO A 364 24.52 -18.63 12.47
N PHE A 365 23.65 -17.75 11.97
CA PHE A 365 23.88 -16.91 10.80
C PHE A 365 24.51 -15.58 11.24
N PRO A 366 25.67 -15.16 10.73
CA PRO A 366 26.29 -13.90 11.14
C PRO A 366 25.61 -12.64 10.56
N TYR A 367 25.06 -12.70 9.34
CA TYR A 367 24.70 -11.51 8.57
C TYR A 367 23.25 -11.54 8.05
N SER A 368 22.90 -10.54 7.23
CA SER A 368 21.81 -10.57 6.26
C SER A 368 22.40 -10.06 4.95
N LYS A 369 22.47 -10.93 3.94
CA LYS A 369 23.24 -10.75 2.71
C LYS A 369 22.36 -10.62 1.48
N ILE A 370 22.91 -9.94 0.47
CA ILE A 370 22.48 -10.11 -0.92
C ILE A 370 23.26 -11.31 -1.48
N TYR A 371 22.56 -12.33 -1.98
CA TYR A 371 23.17 -13.59 -2.42
C TYR A 371 22.70 -13.98 -3.82
N LEU A 372 23.63 -14.14 -4.76
CA LEU A 372 23.36 -14.71 -6.08
C LEU A 372 24.13 -16.01 -6.28
N SER A 373 23.45 -17.03 -6.79
CA SER A 373 24.05 -18.34 -7.07
C SER A 373 23.56 -18.97 -8.38
N ALA A 374 24.30 -19.94 -8.91
CA ALA A 374 23.77 -20.83 -9.94
C ALA A 374 22.54 -21.60 -9.45
N HIS A 375 21.62 -21.92 -10.37
CA HIS A 375 20.49 -22.79 -10.10
C HIS A 375 20.95 -24.17 -9.57
N LYS A 376 20.12 -24.82 -8.75
CA LYS A 376 20.43 -26.11 -8.12
C LYS A 376 20.80 -27.20 -9.14
N ALA A 377 21.46 -28.25 -8.65
CA ALA A 377 21.70 -29.45 -9.43
C ALA A 377 20.40 -30.22 -9.71
N GLY A 378 20.33 -30.89 -10.87
CA GLY A 378 19.15 -31.60 -11.35
C GLY A 378 18.18 -30.71 -12.14
N GLY A 379 17.25 -31.34 -12.87
CA GLY A 379 16.32 -30.65 -13.76
C GLY A 379 16.96 -30.12 -15.06
N PRO A 380 16.19 -29.41 -15.91
CA PRO A 380 16.66 -28.86 -17.19
C PRO A 380 17.62 -27.68 -17.01
N TYR A 381 17.59 -27.00 -15.85
CA TYR A 381 18.47 -25.88 -15.51
C TYR A 381 19.59 -26.28 -14.52
N ALA A 382 19.97 -27.56 -14.49
CA ALA A 382 20.97 -28.09 -13.55
C ALA A 382 22.29 -27.30 -13.59
N ASN A 383 22.63 -26.62 -12.48
CA ASN A 383 23.84 -25.82 -12.34
C ASN A 383 23.97 -24.67 -13.37
N VAL A 384 22.86 -24.18 -13.94
CA VAL A 384 22.89 -22.99 -14.83
C VAL A 384 23.26 -21.77 -13.99
N TYR A 385 24.29 -21.05 -14.43
CA TYR A 385 24.85 -19.90 -13.69
C TYR A 385 23.84 -18.74 -13.68
N SER A 386 23.85 -17.95 -12.61
CA SER A 386 23.20 -16.64 -12.65
C SER A 386 24.01 -15.74 -13.60
N SER A 387 23.34 -15.00 -14.50
CA SER A 387 24.03 -14.25 -15.56
C SER A 387 23.45 -12.86 -15.81
N ASP A 388 24.26 -11.93 -16.33
CA ASP A 388 23.78 -10.67 -16.92
C ASP A 388 23.02 -9.74 -15.95
N ASN A 389 23.26 -9.89 -14.64
CA ASN A 389 22.56 -9.14 -13.60
C ASN A 389 23.24 -7.79 -13.27
N ILE A 390 22.53 -6.93 -12.54
CA ILE A 390 23.05 -5.68 -11.98
C ILE A 390 22.76 -5.65 -10.48
N ILE A 391 23.79 -5.48 -9.66
CA ILE A 391 23.70 -5.26 -8.21
C ILE A 391 24.35 -3.90 -7.92
N ARG A 392 23.55 -2.88 -7.60
CA ARG A 392 24.00 -1.49 -7.53
C ARG A 392 23.30 -0.68 -6.44
N ASN A 393 23.95 0.31 -5.85
CA ASN A 393 23.38 1.23 -4.86
C ASN A 393 22.77 0.55 -3.62
N ASN A 394 23.09 -0.72 -3.35
CA ASN A 394 22.52 -1.42 -2.19
C ASN A 394 23.40 -1.20 -0.95
N LEU A 395 22.73 -1.21 0.20
CA LEU A 395 23.34 -1.37 1.51
C LEU A 395 23.10 -2.80 2.00
N ALA A 396 24.15 -3.52 2.39
CA ALA A 396 24.04 -4.86 2.96
C ALA A 396 25.14 -5.17 3.99
N ALA A 397 24.93 -6.15 4.88
CA ALA A 397 26.05 -6.69 5.68
C ALA A 397 27.11 -7.39 4.82
N GLU A 398 26.67 -8.02 3.73
CA GLU A 398 27.51 -8.81 2.84
C GLU A 398 26.83 -8.94 1.46
N ILE A 399 27.61 -8.97 0.38
CA ILE A 399 27.12 -9.25 -0.97
C ILE A 399 27.94 -10.39 -1.57
N ASN A 400 27.30 -11.54 -1.77
CA ASN A 400 27.95 -12.77 -2.16
C ASN A 400 27.49 -13.28 -3.53
N GLN A 401 28.45 -13.71 -4.33
CA GLN A 401 28.24 -14.28 -5.66
C GLN A 401 28.94 -15.63 -5.76
N TRP A 402 28.21 -16.65 -6.20
CA TRP A 402 28.74 -18.00 -6.41
C TRP A 402 28.29 -18.55 -7.77
N HIS A 403 29.21 -18.97 -8.64
CA HIS A 403 28.86 -19.41 -10.00
C HIS A 403 27.97 -18.37 -10.75
N VAL A 404 28.49 -17.14 -10.85
CA VAL A 404 27.84 -16.00 -11.51
C VAL A 404 28.69 -15.53 -12.69
N THR A 405 28.06 -15.13 -13.80
CA THR A 405 28.73 -14.55 -14.98
C THR A 405 28.12 -13.20 -15.36
N ASN A 406 28.90 -12.35 -16.05
CA ASN A 406 28.49 -11.05 -16.60
C ASN A 406 27.62 -10.16 -15.68
N THR A 407 27.79 -10.26 -14.36
CA THR A 407 27.05 -9.43 -13.40
C THR A 407 27.83 -8.18 -13.07
N THR A 408 27.19 -7.02 -13.20
CA THR A 408 27.74 -5.75 -12.73
C THR A 408 27.52 -5.64 -11.22
N LEU A 409 28.60 -5.40 -10.47
CA LEU A 409 28.57 -5.19 -9.03
C LEU A 409 29.37 -3.92 -8.72
N ASP A 410 28.68 -2.79 -8.52
CA ASP A 410 29.29 -1.48 -8.34
C ASP A 410 28.44 -0.55 -7.46
N HIS A 411 29.05 0.48 -6.86
CA HIS A 411 28.36 1.45 -6.01
C HIS A 411 27.50 0.79 -4.91
N ASN A 412 27.94 -0.28 -4.26
CA ASN A 412 27.25 -0.86 -3.10
C ASN A 412 28.09 -0.62 -1.85
N ILE A 413 27.44 -0.39 -0.70
CA ILE A 413 28.12 -0.30 0.60
C ILE A 413 27.88 -1.59 1.37
N VAL A 414 28.99 -2.20 1.81
CA VAL A 414 29.00 -3.43 2.61
C VAL A 414 29.46 -3.08 4.02
N THR A 415 28.56 -3.19 4.99
CA THR A 415 28.84 -2.86 6.41
C THR A 415 27.89 -3.61 7.34
N SER A 416 28.40 -4.09 8.46
CA SER A 416 27.60 -4.60 9.57
C SER A 416 27.66 -3.69 10.82
N SER A 417 28.14 -2.45 10.66
CA SER A 417 28.34 -1.47 11.74
C SER A 417 27.25 -0.39 11.72
N TYR A 418 26.00 -0.84 11.87
CA TYR A 418 24.80 -0.01 11.69
C TYR A 418 24.61 1.07 12.76
N ASP A 419 25.02 0.79 14.01
CA ASP A 419 24.87 1.70 15.16
C ASP A 419 25.73 2.96 15.11
N THR A 420 26.66 3.08 14.15
CA THR A 420 27.62 4.18 14.09
C THR A 420 27.55 4.94 12.76
N GLY A 421 26.73 6.00 12.73
CA GLY A 421 26.79 7.02 11.68
C GLY A 421 26.10 6.68 10.36
N TYR A 422 25.33 5.58 10.29
CA TYR A 422 24.54 5.24 9.09
C TYR A 422 23.08 5.71 9.20
N PHE A 423 22.45 5.41 10.35
CA PHE A 423 21.03 5.60 10.59
C PHE A 423 20.75 6.48 11.80
N VAL A 424 19.55 7.07 11.85
CA VAL A 424 19.09 7.87 13.00
C VAL A 424 19.00 7.02 14.28
N ASN A 425 18.37 5.84 14.22
CA ASN A 425 18.39 4.88 15.34
C ASN A 425 18.09 3.44 14.86
N TYR A 426 19.13 2.73 14.40
CA TYR A 426 19.05 1.31 14.03
C TYR A 426 18.42 0.45 15.14
N SER A 427 18.85 0.62 16.39
CA SER A 427 18.37 -0.20 17.52
C SER A 427 16.88 -0.04 17.83
N GLY A 428 16.31 1.11 17.47
CA GLY A 428 14.88 1.42 17.58
C GLY A 428 14.12 1.32 16.26
N PHE A 429 14.63 0.58 15.27
CA PHE A 429 14.02 0.39 13.95
C PHE A 429 13.81 1.67 13.11
N ASN A 430 14.51 2.77 13.44
CA ASN A 430 14.56 3.97 12.61
C ASN A 430 15.76 3.88 11.66
N PHE A 431 15.48 3.47 10.43
CA PHE A 431 16.46 3.22 9.36
C PHE A 431 16.61 4.40 8.37
N TYR A 432 16.07 5.58 8.70
CA TYR A 432 16.35 6.80 7.93
C TYR A 432 17.85 7.13 8.02
N THR A 433 18.43 7.56 6.90
CA THR A 433 19.83 7.97 6.80
C THR A 433 20.10 9.16 7.72
N VAL A 434 21.20 9.12 8.50
CA VAL A 434 21.59 10.25 9.36
C VAL A 434 22.48 11.25 8.61
N ALA A 435 22.42 12.53 8.98
CA ALA A 435 23.26 13.57 8.39
C ALA A 435 24.76 13.24 8.49
N GLY A 436 25.48 13.35 7.38
CA GLY A 436 26.90 12.98 7.27
C GLY A 436 27.17 11.48 7.13
N SER A 437 26.13 10.66 6.95
CA SER A 437 26.25 9.22 6.69
C SER A 437 27.02 8.92 5.40
N PRO A 438 27.85 7.84 5.36
CA PRO A 438 28.51 7.38 4.14
C PRO A 438 27.56 6.93 3.01
N LEU A 439 26.26 6.81 3.28
CA LEU A 439 25.26 6.49 2.26
C LEU A 439 24.96 7.68 1.34
N ILE A 440 25.18 8.91 1.81
CA ILE A 440 24.77 10.15 1.15
C ILE A 440 25.63 10.41 -0.09
N ASP A 441 25.00 10.76 -1.20
CA ASP A 441 25.64 11.11 -2.49
C ASP A 441 26.56 10.02 -3.09
N ALA A 442 26.58 8.80 -2.53
CA ALA A 442 27.56 7.76 -2.85
C ALA A 442 27.14 6.77 -3.96
N GLY A 443 25.89 6.85 -4.41
CA GLY A 443 25.27 6.00 -5.43
C GLY A 443 25.37 6.52 -6.86
N SER A 444 25.18 5.62 -7.81
CA SER A 444 25.12 5.91 -9.25
C SER A 444 23.69 6.14 -9.72
N ALA A 445 23.45 7.23 -10.45
CA ALA A 445 22.17 7.51 -11.12
C ALA A 445 21.74 6.44 -12.16
N THR A 446 22.64 5.52 -12.55
CA THR A 446 22.38 4.59 -13.67
C THR A 446 21.45 3.45 -13.24
N LEU A 447 20.19 3.52 -13.70
CA LEU A 447 19.07 2.61 -13.36
C LEU A 447 18.61 2.71 -11.89
N ALA A 448 18.99 3.77 -11.18
CA ALA A 448 18.42 4.11 -9.89
C ALA A 448 16.94 4.51 -10.04
N PRO A 449 16.06 4.15 -9.08
CA PRO A 449 14.69 4.65 -9.05
C PRO A 449 14.61 6.17 -8.97
N ALA A 450 13.57 6.76 -9.56
CA ALA A 450 13.38 8.21 -9.59
C ALA A 450 12.90 8.81 -8.25
N VAL A 451 12.36 7.95 -7.38
CA VAL A 451 11.98 8.25 -5.99
C VAL A 451 12.55 7.17 -5.07
N ASP A 452 12.60 7.41 -3.77
CA ASP A 452 13.01 6.44 -2.76
C ASP A 452 11.84 5.52 -2.29
N ILE A 453 11.95 4.91 -1.11
CA ILE A 453 10.90 4.06 -0.55
C ILE A 453 9.69 4.85 -0.04
N ASP A 454 9.87 6.07 0.47
CA ASP A 454 8.78 6.91 1.00
C ASP A 454 8.19 7.86 -0.05
N GLY A 455 8.87 7.99 -1.21
CA GLY A 455 8.41 8.76 -2.35
C GLY A 455 9.26 10.01 -2.64
N PHE A 456 10.30 10.27 -1.85
CA PHE A 456 11.18 11.43 -2.04
C PHE A 456 11.91 11.34 -3.39
N PRO A 457 11.87 12.39 -4.23
CA PRO A 457 12.61 12.41 -5.51
C PRO A 457 14.12 12.25 -5.31
N ARG A 458 14.77 11.49 -6.19
CA ARG A 458 16.24 11.33 -6.19
C ARG A 458 16.88 12.08 -7.38
N PRO A 459 18.04 12.74 -7.20
CA PRO A 459 18.75 12.96 -5.94
C PRO A 459 18.22 14.17 -5.17
N GLN A 460 18.34 14.16 -3.84
CA GLN A 460 18.19 15.36 -2.99
C GLN A 460 19.51 16.12 -2.82
N GLY A 461 20.65 15.42 -2.95
CA GLY A 461 21.99 15.98 -2.81
C GLY A 461 22.74 16.17 -4.15
N ALA A 462 24.07 16.00 -4.10
CA ALA A 462 24.95 16.03 -5.27
C ALA A 462 24.98 14.70 -6.07
N GLY A 463 24.51 13.61 -5.47
CA GLY A 463 24.46 12.26 -6.02
C GLY A 463 23.24 11.50 -5.49
N PHE A 464 23.05 10.26 -5.94
CA PHE A 464 21.98 9.40 -5.42
C PHE A 464 22.46 8.73 -4.14
N ASP A 465 21.57 8.49 -3.19
CA ASP A 465 21.95 7.76 -1.98
C ASP A 465 22.01 6.24 -2.16
N ILE A 466 22.76 5.60 -1.26
CA ILE A 466 22.86 4.15 -1.14
C ILE A 466 21.75 3.62 -0.23
N GLY A 467 21.05 2.59 -0.70
CA GLY A 467 19.94 1.95 0.01
C GLY A 467 18.57 2.47 -0.43
N ALA A 468 17.54 2.05 0.32
CA ALA A 468 16.12 2.26 0.03
C ALA A 468 15.64 3.70 0.25
N TYR A 469 16.26 4.41 1.19
CA TYR A 469 15.98 5.81 1.53
C TYR A 469 16.89 6.78 0.76
N GLU A 470 16.43 8.01 0.58
CA GLU A 470 17.23 9.17 0.15
C GLU A 470 17.33 10.16 1.32
N PHE A 471 18.53 10.67 1.62
CA PHE A 471 18.71 11.64 2.69
C PHE A 471 18.13 13.00 2.31
N VAL A 472 16.96 13.31 2.86
CA VAL A 472 16.39 14.66 2.79
C VAL A 472 17.09 15.54 3.81
N ASN A 473 17.80 16.56 3.34
CA ASN A 473 18.40 17.57 4.23
C ASN A 473 17.32 18.52 4.74
N LEU A 474 16.62 18.11 5.80
CA LEU A 474 15.56 18.89 6.43
C LEU A 474 16.06 20.25 6.94
N LEU A 475 15.43 21.31 6.45
CA LEU A 475 15.67 22.68 6.88
C LEU A 475 15.06 22.96 8.26
N PHE A 476 14.03 22.20 8.62
CA PHE A 476 13.37 22.19 9.92
C PHE A 476 12.76 20.81 10.17
N SER A 477 12.81 20.33 11.41
CA SER A 477 12.10 19.14 11.89
C SER A 477 11.74 19.33 13.37
N ASP A 478 10.51 19.02 13.75
CA ASP A 478 10.03 19.04 15.14
C ASP A 478 8.99 17.93 15.35
N SER A 479 9.41 16.89 16.08
CA SER A 479 8.54 15.78 16.55
C SER A 479 7.90 16.06 17.90
N PHE A 480 8.07 17.26 18.48
CA PHE A 480 7.57 17.66 19.79
C PHE A 480 8.03 16.81 21.01
N GLU A 481 8.74 15.69 20.82
CA GLU A 481 9.19 14.78 21.88
C GLU A 481 10.18 15.42 22.88
N ALA A 482 10.94 16.44 22.45
CA ALA A 482 11.92 17.11 23.31
C ALA A 482 11.32 18.11 24.32
N TYR A 483 10.02 18.37 24.27
CA TYR A 483 9.35 19.35 25.13
C TYR A 483 8.83 18.76 26.46
N THR A 484 8.39 19.62 27.38
CA THR A 484 7.75 19.17 28.62
C THR A 484 6.25 18.97 28.42
N THR A 485 5.74 17.76 28.68
CA THR A 485 4.30 17.45 28.64
C THR A 485 3.49 18.42 29.50
N GLY A 486 2.38 18.93 28.96
CA GLY A 486 1.50 19.91 29.61
C GLY A 486 1.99 21.37 29.53
N ALA A 487 3.22 21.63 29.05
CA ALA A 487 3.69 22.98 28.82
C ALA A 487 2.99 23.62 27.60
N ASN A 488 2.78 24.94 27.65
CA ASN A 488 2.37 25.73 26.48
C ASN A 488 3.51 25.73 25.46
N ILE A 489 3.23 25.47 24.17
CA ILE A 489 4.25 25.45 23.11
C ILE A 489 4.97 26.81 22.96
N GLY A 490 4.26 27.90 23.23
CA GLY A 490 4.80 29.26 23.21
C GLY A 490 5.90 29.44 24.26
N GLY A 491 7.13 29.66 23.80
CA GLY A 491 8.30 29.82 24.67
C GLY A 491 9.00 28.51 25.08
N GLN A 492 8.65 27.37 24.47
CA GLN A 492 9.42 26.13 24.65
C GLN A 492 10.63 26.08 23.68
N PRO A 493 11.77 25.48 24.07
CA PRO A 493 12.94 25.37 23.24
C PRO A 493 13.12 24.00 22.58
N VAL A 494 13.03 23.97 21.24
CA VAL A 494 13.98 23.21 20.42
C VAL A 494 14.64 24.23 19.50
N GLY A 495 15.98 24.20 19.39
CA GLY A 495 16.72 24.99 18.39
C GLY A 495 16.91 26.49 18.67
N THR A 496 15.85 27.28 18.89
CA THR A 496 15.84 28.67 19.45
C THR A 496 14.47 29.35 19.28
N THR A 497 13.73 29.59 20.36
CA THR A 497 12.68 30.65 20.51
C THR A 497 11.60 30.83 19.41
N ALA A 498 11.42 29.90 18.47
CA ALA A 498 10.68 30.15 17.23
C ALA A 498 9.16 29.92 17.32
N TRP A 499 8.69 29.14 18.30
CA TRP A 499 7.27 28.85 18.50
C TRP A 499 6.55 29.94 19.29
N ALA A 500 5.52 30.51 18.66
CA ALA A 500 4.56 31.43 19.26
C ALA A 500 3.17 30.78 19.36
N ALA A 501 2.61 30.74 20.56
CA ALA A 501 1.21 30.39 20.78
C ALA A 501 0.32 31.63 20.58
N ASN A 502 -0.72 31.50 19.77
CA ASN A 502 -1.64 32.59 19.43
C ASN A 502 -3.10 32.17 19.67
N GLY A 503 -3.95 33.11 20.05
CA GLY A 503 -5.36 32.83 20.34
C GLY A 503 -5.61 31.96 21.59
N THR A 504 -4.60 31.71 22.42
CA THR A 504 -4.68 30.93 23.67
C THR A 504 -5.19 31.77 24.84
N GLY A 505 -6.30 32.48 24.63
CA GLY A 505 -7.00 33.22 25.68
C GLY A 505 -7.87 32.31 26.56
N ALA A 506 -8.75 32.90 27.37
CA ALA A 506 -9.75 32.14 28.12
C ALA A 506 -10.63 31.34 27.13
N GLY A 507 -10.43 30.02 27.10
CA GLY A 507 -11.13 29.10 26.19
C GLY A 507 -10.31 28.55 25.01
N GLY A 508 -8.98 28.73 24.98
CA GLY A 508 -8.11 28.15 23.96
C GLY A 508 -6.72 27.74 24.47
N THR A 509 -6.23 26.61 23.99
CA THR A 509 -4.97 25.98 24.46
C THR A 509 -4.10 25.59 23.27
N ALA A 510 -2.78 25.79 23.40
CA ALA A 510 -1.75 25.23 22.53
C ALA A 510 -0.61 24.70 23.42
N THR A 511 -0.57 23.38 23.63
CA THR A 511 0.28 22.73 24.64
C THR A 511 0.82 21.41 24.14
N ILE A 512 1.89 20.90 24.75
CA ILE A 512 2.38 19.53 24.53
C ILE A 512 1.52 18.54 25.30
N SER A 513 1.19 17.39 24.71
CA SER A 513 0.27 16.41 25.32
C SER A 513 0.66 14.97 25.04
N ALA A 514 0.79 14.18 26.12
CA ALA A 514 0.92 12.72 26.05
C ALA A 514 -0.45 12.00 25.95
N ALA A 515 -1.56 12.74 25.80
CA ALA A 515 -2.90 12.14 25.68
C ALA A 515 -3.10 11.40 24.34
N GLN A 516 -2.32 11.77 23.33
CA GLN A 516 -2.29 11.12 22.01
C GLN A 516 -0.92 11.39 21.37
N ALA A 517 -0.03 10.40 21.42
CA ALA A 517 1.26 10.43 20.73
C ALA A 517 1.14 9.91 19.30
N TYR A 518 2.07 10.28 18.43
CA TYR A 518 2.19 9.72 17.09
C TYR A 518 2.78 8.29 17.12
N ASN A 519 2.33 7.44 16.19
CA ASN A 519 2.40 5.97 16.35
C ASN A 519 3.80 5.35 16.22
N ASP A 520 4.82 6.11 15.83
CA ASP A 520 6.19 5.62 15.59
C ASP A 520 7.04 5.55 16.88
N GLY A 521 6.42 5.11 17.98
CA GLY A 521 7.04 5.04 19.30
C GLY A 521 7.13 6.39 20.04
N GLY A 522 6.41 7.41 19.58
CA GLY A 522 6.34 8.72 20.23
C GLY A 522 5.68 8.66 21.62
N THR A 523 5.94 9.69 22.43
CA THR A 523 5.39 9.85 23.78
C THR A 523 4.46 11.05 23.92
N GLN A 524 4.51 12.04 23.03
CA GLN A 524 3.69 13.24 23.11
C GLN A 524 3.61 14.00 21.77
N SER A 525 2.58 14.82 21.60
CA SER A 525 2.36 15.62 20.39
C SER A 525 1.96 17.06 20.72
N LEU A 526 1.93 17.94 19.72
CA LEU A 526 1.35 19.29 19.86
C LEU A 526 -0.19 19.21 19.87
N TYR A 527 -0.79 19.62 20.97
CA TYR A 527 -2.23 19.65 21.19
C TYR A 527 -2.81 21.07 21.12
N LEU A 528 -3.75 21.28 20.19
CA LEU A 528 -4.58 22.47 20.12
C LEU A 528 -6.01 22.12 20.56
N LEU A 529 -6.59 22.92 21.47
CA LEU A 529 -7.95 22.72 22.00
C LEU A 529 -8.70 24.04 22.09
N GLN A 530 -9.93 24.07 21.60
CA GLN A 530 -10.86 25.20 21.71
C GLN A 530 -12.04 24.84 22.62
N THR A 531 -12.10 25.41 23.83
CA THR A 531 -13.22 25.19 24.77
C THR A 531 -14.24 26.34 24.80
N ALA A 532 -14.01 27.44 24.09
CA ALA A 532 -14.99 28.53 23.93
C ALA A 532 -15.21 28.94 22.47
N MET A 533 -16.43 29.41 22.15
CA MET A 533 -16.77 29.90 20.81
C MET A 533 -15.97 31.15 20.45
N GLY A 534 -15.55 31.24 19.18
CA GLY A 534 -14.81 32.40 18.65
C GLY A 534 -13.32 32.44 18.99
N VAL A 535 -12.85 31.56 19.88
CA VAL A 535 -11.42 31.39 20.16
C VAL A 535 -10.77 30.58 19.03
N ARG A 536 -9.52 30.88 18.68
CA ARG A 536 -8.79 30.28 17.55
C ARG A 536 -7.36 29.94 17.98
N PRO A 537 -7.15 28.87 18.76
CA PRO A 537 -5.83 28.50 19.24
C PRO A 537 -4.95 28.08 18.06
N ARG A 538 -3.70 28.54 18.10
CA ARG A 538 -2.69 28.38 17.04
C ARG A 538 -1.30 28.23 17.65
N ALA A 539 -0.46 27.46 16.98
CA ALA A 539 0.98 27.46 17.16
C ALA A 539 1.63 27.91 15.85
N THR A 540 2.52 28.89 15.91
CA THR A 540 3.26 29.40 14.75
C THR A 540 4.75 29.23 14.98
N VAL A 541 5.45 28.53 14.07
CA VAL A 541 6.90 28.54 13.98
C VAL A 541 7.33 29.50 12.88
N ASN A 542 8.22 30.45 13.21
CA ASN A 542 8.81 31.34 12.22
C ASN A 542 10.19 30.81 11.82
N LEU A 543 10.30 30.30 10.59
CA LEU A 543 11.50 29.60 10.11
C LEU A 543 12.68 30.57 9.91
N ILE A 544 12.41 31.82 9.52
CA ILE A 544 13.44 32.85 9.37
C ILE A 544 13.90 33.37 10.72
N ALA A 545 12.96 33.72 11.61
CA ALA A 545 13.30 34.26 12.93
C ALA A 545 13.89 33.20 13.88
N GLY A 546 13.58 31.91 13.66
CA GLY A 546 14.23 30.78 14.31
C GLY A 546 15.58 30.39 13.69
N GLY A 547 16.03 31.07 12.62
CA GLY A 547 17.33 30.82 11.99
C GLY A 547 17.43 29.54 11.14
N PHE A 548 16.33 28.82 10.96
CA PHE A 548 16.26 27.59 10.15
C PHE A 548 16.47 27.85 8.65
N ILE A 549 15.99 29.00 8.16
CA ILE A 549 16.22 29.47 6.79
C ILE A 549 16.61 30.95 6.80
N THR A 550 17.45 31.39 5.86
CA THR A 550 17.96 32.77 5.81
C THR A 550 17.09 33.73 5.00
N SER A 551 16.16 33.20 4.19
CA SER A 551 15.18 33.94 3.38
C SER A 551 13.97 33.05 3.10
N PRO A 552 12.81 33.59 2.67
CA PRO A 552 11.66 32.77 2.33
C PRO A 552 11.99 31.77 1.23
N LEU A 553 11.71 30.48 1.47
CA LEU A 553 11.80 29.47 0.43
C LEU A 553 10.77 29.77 -0.66
N THR A 554 11.13 29.58 -1.92
CA THR A 554 10.22 29.72 -3.08
C THR A 554 9.90 28.39 -3.75
N LYS A 555 10.52 27.32 -3.25
CA LYS A 555 10.23 25.92 -3.54
C LYS A 555 10.48 25.11 -2.26
N GLY A 556 9.83 23.97 -2.13
CA GLY A 556 10.09 22.97 -1.11
C GLY A 556 8.84 22.18 -0.75
N SER A 557 8.97 21.33 0.27
CA SER A 557 7.89 20.47 0.75
C SER A 557 7.75 20.59 2.26
N VAL A 558 6.52 20.52 2.78
CA VAL A 558 6.23 20.54 4.21
C VAL A 558 5.44 19.30 4.60
N PHE A 559 5.98 18.54 5.54
CA PHE A 559 5.41 17.29 6.06
C PHE A 559 4.84 17.52 7.45
N PHE A 560 3.72 16.88 7.78
CA PHE A 560 3.19 16.83 9.14
C PHE A 560 2.19 15.68 9.30
N ALA A 561 2.18 15.09 10.50
CA ALA A 561 1.09 14.25 10.95
C ALA A 561 -0.02 15.10 11.58
N ALA A 562 -1.28 14.74 11.39
CA ALA A 562 -2.39 15.30 12.16
C ALA A 562 -3.46 14.26 12.54
N CYS A 563 -3.99 14.37 13.76
CA CYS A 563 -5.16 13.65 14.22
C CYS A 563 -6.18 14.60 14.86
N GLU A 564 -7.44 14.55 14.43
CA GLU A 564 -8.54 15.28 15.06
C GLU A 564 -9.36 14.38 16.01
N ASP A 565 -10.24 14.97 16.82
CA ASP A 565 -11.26 14.19 17.56
C ASP A 565 -12.38 13.71 16.62
N PRO A 566 -12.73 12.40 16.60
CA PRO A 566 -13.84 11.89 15.80
C PRO A 566 -15.22 12.28 16.36
N ASN A 567 -15.34 12.70 17.62
CA ASN A 567 -16.60 12.89 18.35
C ASN A 567 -16.90 14.37 18.68
N ASN A 568 -17.18 15.21 17.67
CA ASN A 568 -17.41 16.65 17.86
C ASN A 568 -18.89 17.08 18.06
N GLY A 569 -19.82 16.12 18.19
CA GLY A 569 -21.26 16.41 18.28
C GLY A 569 -21.85 16.89 16.93
N ALA A 570 -22.65 17.97 16.96
CA ALA A 570 -23.30 18.52 15.77
C ALA A 570 -22.50 19.68 15.10
N GLY A 571 -21.25 19.89 15.52
CA GLY A 571 -20.41 20.99 15.05
C GLY A 571 -19.71 20.71 13.72
N SER A 572 -19.16 21.77 13.12
CA SER A 572 -18.23 21.65 11.98
C SER A 572 -16.79 21.75 12.48
N ASN A 573 -16.05 20.64 12.47
CA ASN A 573 -14.60 20.63 12.74
C ASN A 573 -13.86 21.43 11.66
N PHE A 574 -12.95 22.33 12.06
CA PHE A 574 -11.92 22.86 11.18
C PHE A 574 -10.55 22.91 11.86
N PHE A 575 -9.52 22.45 11.15
CA PHE A 575 -8.14 22.86 11.38
C PHE A 575 -7.57 23.51 10.12
N THR A 576 -6.53 24.31 10.30
CA THR A 576 -5.82 25.04 9.25
C THR A 576 -4.33 24.88 9.44
N VAL A 577 -3.62 24.59 8.35
CA VAL A 577 -2.15 24.60 8.30
C VAL A 577 -1.75 25.63 7.26
N ASN A 578 -1.19 26.75 7.71
CA ASN A 578 -0.72 27.82 6.84
C ASN A 578 0.79 27.66 6.64
N ILE A 579 1.22 27.54 5.40
CA ILE A 579 2.59 27.26 4.96
C ILE A 579 3.03 28.49 4.16
N GLY A 580 3.48 29.53 4.88
CA GLY A 580 3.73 30.87 4.34
C GLY A 580 2.53 31.44 3.57
N THR A 581 2.59 31.42 2.23
CA THR A 581 1.50 31.88 1.35
C THR A 581 0.49 30.81 0.97
N VAL A 582 0.80 29.52 1.15
CA VAL A 582 -0.13 28.40 0.94
C VAL A 582 -0.95 28.16 2.21
N ASN A 583 -2.22 27.78 2.08
CA ASN A 583 -3.05 27.38 3.21
C ASN A 583 -3.76 26.06 2.88
N LEU A 584 -3.61 25.08 3.77
CA LEU A 584 -4.50 23.93 3.84
C LEU A 584 -5.57 24.21 4.89
N SER A 585 -6.83 23.95 4.56
CA SER A 585 -7.93 23.97 5.51
C SER A 585 -8.75 22.69 5.42
N ARG A 586 -9.05 22.09 6.56
CA ARG A 586 -9.92 20.92 6.71
C ARG A 586 -11.27 21.38 7.23
N SER A 587 -12.38 20.85 6.72
CA SER A 587 -13.74 21.28 7.08
C SER A 587 -14.78 20.17 6.98
N THR A 588 -15.75 20.13 7.89
CA THR A 588 -17.00 19.32 7.74
C THR A 588 -18.20 20.26 7.69
N GLN A 589 -18.49 20.82 6.52
CA GLN A 589 -19.63 21.73 6.35
C GLN A 589 -20.81 20.98 5.72
N GLY A 590 -21.96 20.95 6.39
CA GLY A 590 -23.16 20.26 5.90
C GLY A 590 -23.04 18.74 5.85
N GLY A 591 -22.23 18.14 6.74
CA GLY A 591 -22.02 16.68 6.82
C GLY A 591 -21.00 16.12 5.83
N VAL A 592 -20.48 16.92 4.90
CA VAL A 592 -19.44 16.49 3.95
C VAL A 592 -18.07 16.97 4.42
N GLY A 593 -17.15 16.03 4.62
CA GLY A 593 -15.74 16.29 4.90
C GLY A 593 -14.99 16.68 3.62
N LYS A 594 -14.26 17.80 3.66
CA LYS A 594 -13.40 18.26 2.57
C LYS A 594 -12.15 18.98 3.10
N PHE A 595 -11.08 18.87 2.33
CA PHE A 595 -9.95 19.80 2.38
C PHE A 595 -10.15 20.93 1.37
N THR A 596 -9.44 22.04 1.57
CA THR A 596 -9.28 23.10 0.58
C THR A 596 -7.86 23.60 0.67
N LEU A 597 -7.10 23.39 -0.41
CA LEU A 597 -5.76 23.92 -0.61
C LEU A 597 -5.89 25.26 -1.35
N SER A 598 -5.31 26.33 -0.83
CA SER A 598 -5.39 27.67 -1.42
C SER A 598 -4.07 28.42 -1.31
N VAL A 599 -3.94 29.49 -2.09
CA VAL A 599 -2.81 30.43 -1.98
C VAL A 599 -3.34 31.82 -1.62
N ASN A 600 -2.62 32.57 -0.79
CA ASN A 600 -3.07 33.85 -0.24
C ASN A 600 -3.43 34.87 -1.33
N GLY A 601 -4.71 35.26 -1.37
CA GLY A 601 -5.25 36.20 -2.36
C GLY A 601 -5.43 35.64 -3.77
N GLY A 602 -5.13 34.35 -3.99
CA GLY A 602 -5.26 33.66 -5.27
C GLY A 602 -6.32 32.56 -5.25
N LYS A 603 -6.14 31.56 -6.11
CA LYS A 603 -7.05 30.42 -6.29
C LYS A 603 -7.05 29.43 -5.13
N SER A 604 -8.03 28.54 -5.16
CA SER A 604 -8.15 27.37 -4.29
C SER A 604 -8.66 26.13 -5.05
N THR A 605 -8.34 24.96 -4.53
CA THR A 605 -8.80 23.64 -4.99
C THR A 605 -9.46 22.91 -3.82
N GLY A 606 -10.69 22.43 -4.03
CA GLY A 606 -11.40 21.59 -3.05
C GLY A 606 -11.05 20.11 -3.25
N ILE A 607 -10.79 19.39 -2.16
CA ILE A 607 -10.26 18.03 -2.15
C ILE A 607 -11.13 17.17 -1.22
N GLY A 608 -11.48 15.96 -1.64
CA GLY A 608 -12.29 15.01 -0.86
C GLY A 608 -11.48 14.35 0.27
N PHE A 609 -12.16 13.66 1.19
CA PHE A 609 -11.46 12.82 2.18
C PHE A 609 -10.95 11.50 1.59
N THR A 610 -11.49 11.06 0.47
CA THR A 610 -11.04 9.86 -0.26
C THR A 610 -10.81 10.18 -1.73
N GLY A 611 -9.83 9.51 -2.34
CA GLY A 611 -9.53 9.63 -3.75
C GLY A 611 -8.72 8.43 -4.26
N ALA A 612 -8.11 8.55 -5.43
CA ALA A 612 -7.23 7.51 -5.95
C ALA A 612 -5.94 7.47 -5.13
N GLY A 613 -5.67 6.34 -4.46
CA GLY A 613 -4.46 6.11 -3.67
C GLY A 613 -4.44 6.72 -2.25
N TYR A 614 -5.44 7.50 -1.83
CA TYR A 614 -5.49 8.03 -0.46
C TYR A 614 -6.86 7.92 0.20
N THR A 615 -6.83 7.78 1.52
CA THR A 615 -8.00 7.91 2.42
C THR A 615 -7.59 8.67 3.67
N TYR A 616 -8.24 9.80 3.93
CA TYR A 616 -8.20 10.52 5.20
C TYR A 616 -9.27 9.98 6.15
N THR A 617 -8.86 9.58 7.35
CA THR A 617 -9.77 9.05 8.38
C THR A 617 -9.73 9.95 9.62
N PRO A 618 -10.85 10.62 9.99
CA PRO A 618 -10.98 11.33 11.26
C PRO A 618 -10.72 10.41 12.48
N GLY A 619 -10.09 10.95 13.53
CA GLY A 619 -9.83 10.19 14.75
C GLY A 619 -8.64 9.23 14.73
N VAL A 620 -7.93 9.13 13.60
CA VAL A 620 -6.61 8.51 13.53
C VAL A 620 -5.58 9.51 13.01
N TRP A 621 -4.31 9.21 13.21
CA TRP A 621 -3.22 9.94 12.59
C TRP A 621 -3.23 9.75 11.07
N ASN A 622 -3.08 10.85 10.34
CA ASN A 622 -2.90 10.88 8.90
C ASN A 622 -1.68 11.72 8.59
N MET A 623 -0.88 11.30 7.60
CA MET A 623 0.27 12.03 7.10
C MET A 623 -0.16 12.97 5.98
N PHE A 624 0.44 14.17 5.99
CA PHE A 624 0.23 15.20 4.99
C PHE A 624 1.58 15.70 4.49
N GLU A 625 1.63 15.95 3.19
CA GLU A 625 2.73 16.63 2.52
C GLU A 625 2.14 17.76 1.66
N VAL A 626 2.79 18.92 1.69
CA VAL A 626 2.46 20.04 0.80
C VAL A 626 3.70 20.52 0.07
N ASP A 627 3.80 20.12 -1.21
CA ASP A 627 4.75 20.70 -2.15
C ASP A 627 4.32 22.11 -2.53
N PHE A 628 5.28 23.02 -2.68
CA PHE A 628 5.07 24.31 -3.32
C PHE A 628 6.24 24.65 -4.25
N ASP A 629 5.94 25.25 -5.40
CA ASP A 629 6.95 25.70 -6.37
C ASP A 629 6.48 27.01 -7.04
N ASN A 630 7.18 28.10 -6.75
CA ASN A 630 6.88 29.43 -7.29
C ASN A 630 7.24 29.60 -8.76
N THR A 631 8.13 28.75 -9.28
CA THR A 631 8.51 28.74 -10.71
C THR A 631 7.46 28.02 -11.52
N ALA A 632 6.97 26.87 -11.02
CA ALA A 632 5.84 26.15 -11.60
C ALA A 632 4.48 26.84 -11.34
N LYS A 633 4.42 27.73 -10.34
CA LYS A 633 3.22 28.43 -9.87
C LYS A 633 2.13 27.46 -9.37
N THR A 634 2.58 26.47 -8.60
CA THR A 634 1.73 25.39 -8.06
C THR A 634 2.00 25.08 -6.59
N ALA A 635 0.99 24.56 -5.90
CA ALA A 635 1.17 23.76 -4.70
C ALA A 635 0.32 22.48 -4.79
N SER A 636 0.87 21.36 -4.33
CA SER A 636 0.21 20.04 -4.33
C SER A 636 0.08 19.52 -2.91
N LEU A 637 -1.08 18.95 -2.58
CA LEU A 637 -1.34 18.24 -1.34
C LEU A 637 -1.28 16.74 -1.60
N TYR A 638 -0.51 16.02 -0.79
CA TYR A 638 -0.56 14.56 -0.69
C TYR A 638 -1.09 14.18 0.69
N ILE A 639 -1.81 13.08 0.76
CA ILE A 639 -2.37 12.53 2.00
C ILE A 639 -1.99 11.05 2.03
N ASN A 640 -1.35 10.60 3.12
CA ASN A 640 -0.89 9.22 3.29
C ASN A 640 -0.11 8.69 2.07
N GLY A 641 0.81 9.51 1.53
CA GLY A 641 1.70 9.15 0.42
C GLY A 641 1.17 9.33 -1.01
N ALA A 642 -0.12 9.67 -1.20
CA ALA A 642 -0.69 9.84 -2.54
C ALA A 642 -1.29 11.23 -2.81
N LEU A 643 -1.17 11.68 -4.06
CA LEU A 643 -1.57 13.02 -4.52
C LEU A 643 -3.08 13.22 -4.37
N ALA A 644 -3.47 14.12 -3.47
CA ALA A 644 -4.86 14.45 -3.18
C ALA A 644 -5.39 15.62 -4.03
N GLY A 645 -4.52 16.56 -4.42
CA GLY A 645 -4.85 17.58 -5.41
C GLY A 645 -3.88 18.77 -5.47
N THR A 646 -3.91 19.49 -6.59
CA THR A 646 -3.01 20.62 -6.87
C THR A 646 -3.80 21.92 -7.05
N VAL A 647 -3.26 23.04 -6.56
CA VAL A 647 -3.70 24.41 -6.90
C VAL A 647 -2.64 25.04 -7.80
N SER A 648 -3.08 25.71 -8.88
CA SER A 648 -2.18 26.34 -9.87
C SER A 648 -2.60 27.78 -10.16
N ASP A 649 -1.77 28.75 -9.80
CA ASP A 649 -2.09 30.17 -9.96
C ASP A 649 -0.89 31.02 -10.40
N THR A 650 -0.89 31.38 -11.68
CA THR A 650 0.19 32.14 -12.32
C THR A 650 0.36 33.57 -11.81
N LEU A 651 -0.62 34.10 -11.06
CA LEU A 651 -0.58 35.45 -10.49
C LEU A 651 -0.18 35.47 -9.01
N ALA A 652 -0.13 34.33 -8.34
CA ALA A 652 0.21 34.23 -6.93
C ALA A 652 1.71 33.94 -6.73
N ASP A 653 2.24 34.33 -5.56
CA ASP A 653 3.58 33.91 -5.14
C ASP A 653 3.50 32.79 -4.10
N PHE A 654 4.19 31.70 -4.38
CA PHE A 654 4.35 30.55 -3.49
C PHE A 654 5.64 30.78 -2.68
N SER A 655 5.52 30.93 -1.37
CA SER A 655 6.69 31.10 -0.51
C SER A 655 6.44 30.66 0.92
N LEU A 656 7.49 30.18 1.57
CA LEU A 656 7.48 29.69 2.94
C LEU A 656 8.48 30.46 3.81
N SER A 657 7.97 31.14 4.83
CA SER A 657 8.74 31.85 5.86
C SER A 657 8.36 31.44 7.29
N SER A 658 7.17 30.86 7.46
CA SER A 658 6.61 30.42 8.73
C SER A 658 5.51 29.38 8.49
N ILE A 659 5.32 28.49 9.46
CA ILE A 659 4.22 27.53 9.48
C ILE A 659 3.31 27.87 10.65
N THR A 660 1.99 27.90 10.43
CA THR A 660 1.00 28.06 11.49
C THR A 660 0.02 26.90 11.49
N LEU A 661 0.10 26.10 12.54
CA LEU A 661 -0.86 25.05 12.89
C LEU A 661 -1.98 25.71 13.69
N GLY A 662 -3.24 25.47 13.32
CA GLY A 662 -4.37 26.18 13.89
C GLY A 662 -5.66 25.39 13.91
N LEU A 663 -6.50 25.70 14.88
CA LEU A 663 -7.83 25.11 15.06
C LEU A 663 -8.89 26.21 15.07
N TYR A 664 -10.09 25.90 14.56
CA TYR A 664 -11.26 26.75 14.69
C TYR A 664 -12.57 25.96 14.59
N SER A 665 -13.46 26.17 15.55
CA SER A 665 -14.86 25.76 15.48
C SER A 665 -15.78 26.97 15.34
N SER A 666 -16.74 26.86 14.43
CA SER A 666 -17.83 27.82 14.27
C SER A 666 -19.14 27.40 14.98
N GLY A 667 -19.18 26.26 15.66
CA GLY A 667 -20.45 25.69 16.17
C GLY A 667 -20.37 24.79 17.40
N SER A 668 -19.19 24.35 17.83
CA SER A 668 -19.00 23.50 19.01
C SER A 668 -17.94 24.08 19.97
N THR A 669 -17.95 23.55 21.19
CA THR A 669 -16.93 23.76 22.22
C THR A 669 -16.33 22.41 22.57
N ASN A 670 -15.01 22.36 22.76
CA ASN A 670 -14.16 21.16 22.93
C ASN A 670 -13.67 20.51 21.62
N ASP A 671 -13.69 21.22 20.49
CA ASP A 671 -12.96 20.78 19.29
C ASP A 671 -11.46 20.76 19.62
N LYS A 672 -10.74 19.76 19.11
CA LYS A 672 -9.30 19.59 19.34
C LYS A 672 -8.61 18.91 18.15
N VAL A 673 -7.32 19.17 18.01
CA VAL A 673 -6.44 18.53 17.02
C VAL A 673 -5.05 18.35 17.60
N TYR A 674 -4.42 17.25 17.23
CA TYR A 674 -3.04 16.90 17.54
C TYR A 674 -2.23 17.00 16.25
N PHE A 675 -1.01 17.53 16.36
CA PHE A 675 -0.04 17.63 15.27
C PHE A 675 1.29 17.05 15.72
N ASP A 676 1.99 16.40 14.79
CA ASP A 676 3.28 15.76 15.03
C ASP A 676 4.14 15.75 13.76
N ALA A 677 5.39 15.29 13.87
CA ALA A 677 6.32 15.08 12.75
C ALA A 677 6.36 16.26 11.75
N LEU A 678 6.49 17.48 12.25
CA LEU A 678 6.47 18.69 11.41
C LEU A 678 7.85 18.93 10.78
N GLU A 679 7.97 18.78 9.47
CA GLU A 679 9.24 18.87 8.76
C GLU A 679 9.18 19.78 7.52
N VAL A 680 10.33 20.32 7.12
CA VAL A 680 10.48 21.18 5.94
C VAL A 680 11.69 20.72 5.12
N ALA A 681 11.45 20.38 3.86
CA ALA A 681 12.46 20.03 2.87
C ALA A 681 12.65 21.19 1.83
N PRO A 682 13.84 21.31 1.22
CA PRO A 682 14.18 22.35 0.23
C PRO A 682 13.48 22.22 -1.14
#